data_AF-F3B0R6-F1
#
_entry.id   AF-F3B0R6-F1
#
_cell.length_a   1.000
_cell.length_b   1.000
_cell.length_c   1.000
_cell.angle_alpha   90.00
_cell.angle_beta   90.00
_cell.angle_gamma   90.00
#
_symmetry.space_group_name_H-M   'P 1'
#
loop_
_entity.id
_entity.type
_entity.pdbx_description
1 polymer ?
#
loop_
_entity_poly.entity_id
_entity_poly.type
_entity_poly.pdbx_seq_one_letter_code
_entity_poly.pdbx_strand_id
1 'polypeptide(L)'
;MIYWEGLMRKTLLNKFILVTAMGTILVSGVGKNIFIKNINAFTTKKGTVDVTGLNVRSRAGTGNNTIATLQRDTGVTVLDEVNSDGMYWYKISFNDGSGDKEGYVAKNYIKTETTAVYSIDKNFETEIGDFPESYKNRLRALHAEYPDWKFVVQNVEISWDEVIKNESVVGVNLVTKSAKSSWKSTAKGAYNWSNNTWPGFDSNEWVAAGESIIKYYMDPRNFLDSTNIFQFLGHGYTTREQNEEGVEKMLKGTFMESKSSVKTTTAQTAASSTQAESTKTEIKQTENTQAEIKQAESSQAVVTQAQKSTYTKSTSVGFSTVDSPDNEKIIEDKPNSAKEYVRVDAPIAPSNKKDVSEISPVEETTVGDKDSGPGYMETAATTVYESTTEFNDTEHGPGVVNIDSIKESLNSAENIHASSEATLSTENANALSNGTTYVDMIMDAAKSSGVNPYVIAAMLIQEQGVKGSSGLISGSGGIYNFFNIEAYKSGSQSATSRGLAWAGSGNSYLRPWNTKAKSIIGGAMFYGSNYVKSGQNTFYLKKFNVLGENKYKHQYMTNIEGAKSEGAMLSRAYSEEDKKGNFTFYIPVYRDMPEVPETMPNGDGNPNNRLSSLSVSGYSIEPGFSSDNYSYTLNLPSNISNININAISSDVNASVVGGGNIELKNSDSTVDIIVTAQNGTKEKYSINIKRGN
;
A
#
# COMPACT_ATOMS: atom_id res chain seq x y z
N MET A 1 -13.02 60.24 43.69
CA MET A 1 -13.81 59.60 42.61
C MET A 1 -14.26 58.26 43.16
N ILE A 2 -15.50 58.13 43.67
CA ILE A 2 -16.81 58.12 43.00
C ILE A 2 -17.17 56.68 42.57
N TYR A 3 -18.06 56.08 43.37
CA TYR A 3 -18.99 54.95 43.13
C TYR A 3 -18.42 53.59 42.65
N TRP A 4 -19.11 52.45 42.77
CA TRP A 4 -20.02 51.80 43.75
C TRP A 4 -20.53 50.54 43.01
N GLU A 5 -20.55 49.39 43.70
CA GLU A 5 -21.34 48.17 43.45
C GLU A 5 -21.56 47.53 42.04
N GLY A 6 -21.57 46.18 42.03
CA GLY A 6 -22.81 45.49 41.65
C GLY A 6 -22.73 44.27 40.70
N LEU A 7 -22.81 43.05 41.27
CA LEU A 7 -23.36 41.82 40.66
C LEU A 7 -22.64 41.22 39.41
N MET A 8 -22.65 39.91 39.11
CA MET A 8 -23.03 38.73 39.89
C MET A 8 -22.35 37.44 39.35
N ARG A 9 -22.23 36.48 40.26
CA ARG A 9 -21.87 35.06 40.08
C ARG A 9 -22.35 34.40 38.78
N LYS A 10 -21.48 33.56 38.16
CA LYS A 10 -21.71 32.10 38.02
C LYS A 10 -20.48 31.29 37.55
N THR A 11 -20.06 30.36 38.42
CA THR A 11 -19.43 29.06 38.11
C THR A 11 -18.17 28.99 37.23
N LEU A 12 -17.01 29.26 37.82
CA LEU A 12 -15.76 28.56 37.49
C LEU A 12 -15.54 27.41 38.48
N LEU A 13 -16.04 26.20 38.17
CA LEU A 13 -15.59 24.97 38.85
C LEU A 13 -15.94 23.69 38.06
N ASN A 14 -14.97 23.18 37.32
CA ASN A 14 -14.76 21.75 37.03
C ASN A 14 -13.35 21.64 36.40
N LYS A 15 -12.31 21.47 37.21
CA LYS A 15 -11.78 20.14 37.59
C LYS A 15 -11.31 19.33 36.38
N PHE A 16 -10.03 19.53 36.04
CA PHE A 16 -9.19 18.45 35.50
C PHE A 16 -9.36 17.21 36.40
N ILE A 17 -9.77 16.08 35.82
CA ILE A 17 -9.63 14.76 36.44
C ILE A 17 -8.77 13.93 35.49
N LEU A 18 -7.51 13.77 35.89
CA LEU A 18 -6.59 12.80 35.30
C LEU A 18 -7.08 11.40 35.70
N VAL A 19 -7.63 10.61 34.78
CA VAL A 19 -8.00 9.22 35.06
C VAL A 19 -6.81 8.32 34.75
N THR A 20 -5.94 8.15 35.76
CA THR A 20 -5.04 7.01 35.85
C THR A 20 -5.74 5.97 36.73
N ALA A 21 -6.02 4.79 36.21
CA ALA A 21 -6.68 3.73 36.98
C ALA A 21 -6.06 2.35 36.66
N MET A 22 -4.97 2.03 37.36
CA MET A 22 -4.58 0.63 37.56
C MET A 22 -5.64 -0.06 38.44
N GLY A 23 -5.81 -1.37 38.27
CA GLY A 23 -6.84 -2.12 38.99
C GLY A 23 -6.48 -2.44 40.45
N THR A 24 -7.44 -2.20 41.35
CA THR A 24 -7.68 -3.02 42.54
C THR A 24 -9.17 -2.93 42.89
N ILE A 25 -9.92 -4.02 42.72
CA ILE A 25 -11.32 -4.10 43.18
C ILE A 25 -11.31 -4.62 44.63
N LEU A 26 -11.60 -3.73 45.59
CA LEU A 26 -11.94 -4.13 46.95
C LEU A 26 -13.45 -4.37 47.04
N VAL A 27 -13.85 -5.65 47.12
CA VAL A 27 -15.26 -6.03 47.28
C VAL A 27 -15.65 -5.97 48.76
N SER A 28 -16.45 -4.97 49.13
CA SER A 28 -17.33 -5.04 50.29
C SER A 28 -18.78 -5.10 49.79
N GLY A 29 -19.46 -6.22 50.04
CA GLY A 29 -20.70 -6.55 49.36
C GLY A 29 -21.95 -5.92 49.97
N VAL A 30 -22.95 -5.65 49.13
CA VAL A 30 -24.34 -6.13 49.30
C VAL A 30 -24.86 -6.52 47.92
N GLY A 31 -25.55 -7.66 47.82
CA GLY A 31 -25.85 -8.32 46.54
C GLY A 31 -26.79 -7.55 45.61
N LYS A 32 -26.31 -7.29 44.38
CA LYS A 32 -27.10 -7.34 43.15
C LYS A 32 -26.27 -8.05 42.09
N ASN A 33 -26.87 -9.01 41.38
CA ASN A 33 -26.25 -9.65 40.22
C ASN A 33 -26.18 -8.65 39.06
N ILE A 34 -25.17 -7.79 39.08
CA ILE A 34 -24.80 -6.97 37.92
C ILE A 34 -24.04 -7.90 36.98
N PHE A 35 -24.59 -8.13 35.78
CA PHE A 35 -23.84 -8.69 34.67
C PHE A 35 -22.68 -7.74 34.34
N ILE A 36 -21.49 -8.05 34.86
CA ILE A 36 -20.26 -7.41 34.39
C ILE A 36 -20.00 -7.98 32.99
N LYS A 37 -20.49 -7.27 31.96
CA LYS A 37 -19.85 -7.36 30.64
C LYS A 37 -18.39 -6.99 30.86
N ASN A 38 -17.46 -7.84 30.41
CA ASN A 38 -16.04 -7.50 30.39
C ASN A 38 -15.86 -6.22 29.58
N ILE A 39 -15.55 -5.11 30.27
CA ILE A 39 -15.13 -3.87 29.62
C ILE A 39 -13.65 -4.04 29.34
N ASN A 40 -13.33 -4.56 28.15
CA ASN A 40 -11.98 -4.44 27.61
C ASN A 40 -11.74 -2.95 27.38
N ALA A 41 -10.97 -2.31 28.26
CA ALA A 41 -10.59 -0.92 28.08
C ALA A 41 -9.63 -0.80 26.89
N PHE A 42 -10.03 -0.08 25.84
CA PHE A 42 -9.15 0.21 24.72
C PHE A 42 -7.98 1.08 25.21
N THR A 43 -6.74 0.61 25.04
CA THR A 43 -5.54 1.39 25.39
C THR A 43 -5.36 2.52 24.39
N THR A 44 -5.33 3.76 24.86
CA THR A 44 -5.20 4.92 23.98
C THR A 44 -3.83 4.92 23.28
N LYS A 45 -3.82 5.27 21.99
CA LYS A 45 -2.60 5.34 21.16
C LYS A 45 -2.43 6.74 20.60
N LYS A 46 -1.18 7.20 20.44
CA LYS A 46 -0.91 8.38 19.61
C LYS A 46 -0.90 7.97 18.14
N GLY A 47 -1.09 8.94 17.25
CA GLY A 47 -0.98 8.72 15.82
C GLY A 47 -1.03 10.00 15.03
N THR A 48 -0.80 9.89 13.72
CA THR A 48 -0.83 11.01 12.78
C THR A 48 -1.68 10.68 11.55
N VAL A 49 -2.22 11.71 10.92
CA VAL A 49 -3.01 11.59 9.69
C VAL A 49 -2.10 11.25 8.49
N ASP A 50 -2.38 10.15 7.80
CA ASP A 50 -1.56 9.61 6.71
C ASP A 50 -2.20 9.77 5.30
N VAL A 51 -3.06 10.79 5.16
CA VAL A 51 -3.65 11.27 3.90
C VAL A 51 -3.55 12.79 3.83
N THR A 52 -3.66 13.38 2.63
CA THR A 52 -3.60 14.84 2.44
C THR A 52 -4.67 15.59 3.23
N GLY A 53 -5.92 15.11 3.20
CA GLY A 53 -7.03 15.61 4.02
C GLY A 53 -7.93 14.47 4.51
N LEU A 54 -8.20 14.43 5.81
CA LEU A 54 -8.99 13.40 6.48
C LEU A 54 -10.25 13.97 7.11
N ASN A 55 -11.41 13.61 6.55
CA ASN A 55 -12.72 13.97 7.10
C ASN A 55 -12.99 13.24 8.41
N VAL A 56 -13.07 13.99 9.51
CA VAL A 56 -13.52 13.51 10.82
C VAL A 56 -15.04 13.57 10.86
N ARG A 57 -15.69 12.47 11.22
CA ARG A 57 -17.16 12.33 11.23
C ARG A 57 -17.73 12.31 12.65
N SER A 58 -18.98 12.72 12.80
CA SER A 58 -19.68 12.77 14.11
C SER A 58 -19.94 11.40 14.74
N ARG A 59 -20.01 10.35 13.92
CA ARG A 59 -20.12 8.93 14.29
C ARG A 59 -19.30 8.08 13.31
N ALA A 60 -18.96 6.87 13.70
CA ALA A 60 -18.35 5.88 12.82
C ALA A 60 -19.29 5.51 11.67
N GLY A 61 -18.82 5.65 10.44
CA GLY A 61 -19.55 5.32 9.22
C GLY A 61 -19.49 6.44 8.17
N THR A 62 -19.44 6.07 6.89
CA THR A 62 -19.18 7.01 5.78
C THR A 62 -20.35 7.96 5.53
N GLY A 63 -21.57 7.55 5.85
CA GLY A 63 -22.78 8.37 5.73
C GLY A 63 -22.94 9.46 6.81
N ASN A 64 -22.05 9.53 7.81
CA ASN A 64 -22.16 10.49 8.90
C ASN A 64 -21.54 11.85 8.56
N ASN A 65 -22.11 12.93 9.13
CA ASN A 65 -21.67 14.30 8.92
C ASN A 65 -20.18 14.50 9.26
N THR A 66 -19.43 15.10 8.33
CA THR A 66 -18.09 15.64 8.59
C THR A 66 -18.19 16.82 9.57
N ILE A 67 -17.36 16.79 10.62
CA ILE A 67 -17.28 17.83 11.68
C ILE A 67 -15.97 18.61 11.66
N ALA A 68 -14.93 18.06 11.02
CA ALA A 68 -13.64 18.69 10.76
C ALA A 68 -12.92 17.96 9.61
N THR A 69 -11.92 18.59 9.00
CA THR A 69 -11.00 17.95 8.04
C THR A 69 -9.58 18.19 8.51
N LEU A 70 -8.87 17.13 8.92
CA LEU A 70 -7.49 17.20 9.40
C LEU A 70 -6.53 17.06 8.23
N GLN A 71 -5.44 17.82 8.22
CA GLN A 71 -4.40 17.71 7.20
C GLN A 71 -3.45 16.55 7.53
N ARG A 72 -2.67 16.10 6.54
CA ARG A 72 -1.54 15.18 6.74
C ARG A 72 -0.66 15.61 7.92
N ASP A 73 -0.12 14.63 8.65
CA ASP A 73 0.76 14.79 9.81
C ASP A 73 0.11 15.47 11.04
N THR A 74 -1.19 15.79 10.99
CA THR A 74 -1.93 16.25 12.18
C THR A 74 -1.90 15.17 13.25
N GLY A 75 -1.37 15.51 14.43
CA GLY A 75 -1.32 14.61 15.57
C GLY A 75 -2.70 14.39 16.20
N VAL A 76 -3.04 13.14 16.47
CA VAL A 76 -4.29 12.71 17.09
C VAL A 76 -4.04 11.74 18.25
N THR A 77 -5.05 11.52 19.08
CA THR A 77 -5.06 10.45 20.09
C THR A 77 -6.20 9.51 19.79
N VAL A 78 -5.91 8.26 19.44
CA VAL A 78 -6.91 7.19 19.30
C VAL A 78 -7.42 6.81 20.68
N LEU A 79 -8.73 6.85 20.85
CA LEU A 79 -9.44 6.63 22.12
C LEU A 79 -10.18 5.28 22.16
N ASP A 80 -10.67 4.83 21.01
CA ASP A 80 -11.48 3.62 20.87
C ASP A 80 -11.45 3.10 19.41
N GLU A 81 -11.74 1.82 19.20
CA GLU A 81 -11.91 1.19 17.89
C GLU A 81 -13.31 0.59 17.77
N VAL A 82 -14.07 0.99 16.75
CA VAL A 82 -15.43 0.48 16.51
C VAL A 82 -15.57 -0.01 15.06
N ASN A 83 -16.21 -1.17 14.86
CA ASN A 83 -16.56 -1.66 13.53
C ASN A 83 -17.91 -1.04 13.09
N SER A 84 -17.90 -0.26 12.02
CA SER A 84 -19.09 0.34 11.42
C SER A 84 -18.93 0.43 9.90
N ASP A 85 -20.01 0.23 9.14
CA ASP A 85 -20.02 0.21 7.66
C ASP A 85 -18.91 -0.67 7.03
N GLY A 86 -18.64 -1.83 7.63
CA GLY A 86 -17.61 -2.76 7.13
C GLY A 86 -16.17 -2.28 7.27
N MET A 87 -15.93 -1.34 8.18
CA MET A 87 -14.60 -0.78 8.46
C MET A 87 -14.39 -0.62 9.95
N TYR A 88 -13.14 -0.74 10.39
CA TYR A 88 -12.74 -0.24 11.70
C TYR A 88 -12.55 1.27 11.65
N TRP A 89 -13.26 1.96 12.52
CA TRP A 89 -13.14 3.40 12.73
C TRP A 89 -12.45 3.64 14.06
N TYR A 90 -11.48 4.54 14.06
CA TYR A 90 -10.94 5.07 15.30
C TYR A 90 -11.80 6.23 15.77
N LYS A 91 -12.25 6.16 17.02
CA LYS A 91 -12.64 7.36 17.76
C LYS A 91 -11.35 8.08 18.12
N ILE A 92 -11.20 9.33 17.69
CA ILE A 92 -10.01 10.15 17.95
C ILE A 92 -10.37 11.38 18.78
N SER A 93 -9.41 11.82 19.60
CA SER A 93 -9.30 13.20 20.07
C SER A 93 -8.27 13.95 19.23
N PHE A 94 -8.61 15.17 18.84
CA PHE A 94 -7.80 16.06 18.01
C PHE A 94 -8.04 17.53 18.40
N ASN A 95 -7.13 18.42 17.98
CA ASN A 95 -7.28 19.86 18.16
C ASN A 95 -7.11 20.54 16.79
N ASP A 96 -8.09 21.35 16.40
CA ASP A 96 -8.13 22.06 15.11
C ASP A 96 -7.86 23.58 15.24
N GLY A 97 -7.27 23.99 16.36
CA GLY A 97 -7.06 25.39 16.73
C GLY A 97 -8.26 26.02 17.45
N SER A 98 -9.43 25.38 17.49
CA SER A 98 -10.59 25.85 18.28
C SER A 98 -10.80 25.12 19.61
N GLY A 99 -9.88 24.22 19.98
CA GLY A 99 -9.92 23.42 21.20
C GLY A 99 -9.96 21.92 20.92
N ASP A 100 -9.87 21.12 21.99
CA ASP A 100 -9.89 19.66 21.88
C ASP A 100 -11.31 19.17 21.56
N LYS A 101 -11.41 18.33 20.52
CA LYS A 101 -12.65 17.73 20.02
C LYS A 101 -12.51 16.22 19.93
N GLU A 102 -13.64 15.53 19.85
CA GLU A 102 -13.70 14.11 19.53
C GLU A 102 -14.48 13.87 18.24
N GLY A 103 -14.12 12.81 17.51
CA GLY A 103 -14.84 12.36 16.33
C GLY A 103 -14.33 11.01 15.84
N TYR A 104 -14.79 10.57 14.68
CA TYR A 104 -14.47 9.26 14.11
C TYR A 104 -13.80 9.39 12.76
N VAL A 105 -12.73 8.62 12.55
CA VAL A 105 -11.98 8.54 11.29
C VAL A 105 -11.77 7.08 10.90
N ALA A 106 -11.58 6.83 9.60
CA ALA A 106 -11.24 5.50 9.11
C ALA A 106 -9.84 5.07 9.61
N LYS A 107 -9.72 3.85 10.15
CA LYS A 107 -8.48 3.30 10.73
C LYS A 107 -7.27 3.39 9.79
N ASN A 108 -7.50 3.10 8.51
CA ASN A 108 -6.47 3.05 7.48
C ASN A 108 -5.82 4.41 7.15
N TYR A 109 -6.37 5.52 7.65
CA TYR A 109 -5.85 6.87 7.44
C TYR A 109 -5.14 7.46 8.67
N ILE A 110 -4.99 6.68 9.74
CA ILE A 110 -4.18 7.03 10.92
C ILE A 110 -3.00 6.07 11.02
N LYS A 111 -1.80 6.63 10.95
CA LYS A 111 -0.56 5.93 11.31
C LYS A 111 -0.46 5.98 12.84
N THR A 112 -0.53 4.83 13.51
CA THR A 112 -0.43 4.75 14.97
C THR A 112 1.02 4.66 15.43
N GLU A 113 1.30 5.26 16.58
CA GLU A 113 2.55 5.08 17.32
C GLU A 113 2.38 3.92 18.30
N THR A 114 3.32 2.98 18.30
CA THR A 114 3.37 1.90 19.28
C THR A 114 3.72 2.47 20.66
N THR A 115 2.84 2.25 21.64
CA THR A 115 3.09 2.58 23.05
C THR A 115 3.74 1.43 23.83
N ALA A 116 3.89 0.25 23.21
CA ALA A 116 4.58 -0.88 23.80
C ALA A 116 6.09 -0.64 23.86
N VAL A 117 6.69 -0.87 25.04
CA VAL A 117 8.14 -0.76 25.23
C VAL A 117 8.77 -2.10 24.88
N TYR A 118 9.65 -2.11 23.88
CA TYR A 118 10.39 -3.32 23.50
C TYR A 118 11.30 -3.78 24.64
N SER A 119 11.09 -5.01 25.11
CA SER A 119 12.03 -5.75 25.95
C SER A 119 12.87 -6.68 25.07
N ILE A 120 14.17 -6.81 25.38
CA ILE A 120 15.10 -7.60 24.56
C ILE A 120 14.66 -9.07 24.51
N ASP A 121 14.24 -9.48 23.32
CA ASP A 121 13.94 -10.86 22.94
C ASP A 121 15.07 -11.35 22.03
N LYS A 122 15.85 -12.31 22.54
CA LYS A 122 17.02 -12.85 21.82
C LYS A 122 16.65 -13.63 20.56
N ASN A 123 15.47 -14.27 20.56
CA ASN A 123 15.01 -15.01 19.38
C ASN A 123 14.63 -14.00 18.30
N PHE A 124 13.93 -12.94 18.67
CA PHE A 124 13.56 -11.85 17.77
C PHE A 124 14.78 -11.12 17.18
N GLU A 125 15.76 -10.71 18.02
CA GLU A 125 16.99 -10.06 17.54
C GLU A 125 17.81 -10.96 16.60
N THR A 126 17.66 -12.29 16.70
CA THR A 126 18.25 -13.24 15.75
C THR A 126 17.42 -13.33 14.45
N GLU A 127 16.09 -13.32 14.54
CA GLU A 127 15.20 -13.29 13.36
C GLU A 127 15.45 -12.04 12.50
N ILE A 128 15.55 -10.85 13.11
CA ILE A 128 15.80 -9.60 12.39
C ILE A 128 17.29 -9.32 12.14
N GLY A 129 18.17 -10.30 12.35
CA GLY A 129 19.64 -10.13 12.28
C GLY A 129 20.12 -9.61 10.92
N ASP A 130 19.51 -10.08 9.84
CA ASP A 130 19.86 -9.74 8.45
C ASP A 130 19.32 -8.36 7.99
N PHE A 131 18.46 -7.70 8.78
CA PHE A 131 17.99 -6.36 8.44
C PHE A 131 19.04 -5.28 8.75
N PRO A 132 19.15 -4.21 7.94
CA PRO A 132 19.93 -3.02 8.31
C PRO A 132 19.37 -2.34 9.57
N GLU A 133 20.24 -1.73 10.38
CA GLU A 133 19.83 -1.16 11.68
C GLU A 133 18.75 -0.06 11.56
N SER A 134 18.68 0.63 10.41
CA SER A 134 17.63 1.63 10.10
C SER A 134 16.21 1.05 10.01
N TYR A 135 16.06 -0.27 9.92
CA TYR A 135 14.78 -0.98 9.98
C TYR A 135 14.44 -1.41 11.43
N LYS A 136 15.44 -1.90 12.17
CA LYS A 136 15.22 -2.71 13.39
C LYS A 136 14.44 -1.98 14.47
N ASN A 137 14.61 -0.68 14.65
CA ASN A 137 13.83 0.07 15.65
C ASN A 137 12.32 0.06 15.38
N ARG A 138 11.89 0.03 14.12
CA ARG A 138 10.47 -0.10 13.76
C ARG A 138 9.98 -1.54 13.90
N LEU A 139 10.82 -2.52 13.53
CA LEU A 139 10.50 -3.94 13.72
C LEU A 139 10.37 -4.31 15.20
N ARG A 140 11.26 -3.82 16.07
CA ARG A 140 11.20 -3.96 17.54
C ARG A 140 9.92 -3.36 18.13
N ALA A 141 9.49 -2.20 17.63
CA ALA A 141 8.21 -1.61 18.03
C ALA A 141 7.03 -2.53 17.63
N LEU A 142 6.98 -2.99 16.38
CA LEU A 142 5.93 -3.90 15.93
C LEU A 142 5.92 -5.23 16.68
N HIS A 143 7.09 -5.82 17.00
CA HIS A 143 7.18 -7.03 17.83
C HIS A 143 6.72 -6.82 19.27
N ALA A 144 6.99 -5.65 19.85
CA ALA A 144 6.50 -5.31 21.19
C ALA A 144 4.96 -5.19 21.24
N GLU A 145 4.33 -4.87 20.10
CA GLU A 145 2.87 -4.78 19.97
C GLU A 145 2.22 -6.10 19.53
N TYR A 146 2.88 -6.85 18.64
CA TYR A 146 2.42 -8.11 18.06
C TYR A 146 3.55 -9.16 18.02
N PRO A 147 3.82 -9.88 19.13
CA PRO A 147 4.98 -10.77 19.25
C PRO A 147 4.98 -12.01 18.34
N ASP A 148 3.84 -12.35 17.74
CA ASP A 148 3.67 -13.48 16.82
C ASP A 148 3.85 -13.07 15.33
N TRP A 149 4.18 -11.79 15.06
CA TRP A 149 4.52 -11.32 13.72
C TRP A 149 5.95 -11.69 13.36
N LYS A 150 6.14 -12.13 12.11
CA LYS A 150 7.43 -12.51 11.54
C LYS A 150 7.85 -11.57 10.44
N PHE A 151 9.13 -11.21 10.42
CA PHE A 151 9.71 -10.29 9.44
C PHE A 151 10.80 -11.00 8.65
N VAL A 152 10.54 -11.21 7.36
CA VAL A 152 11.46 -11.87 6.43
C VAL A 152 12.11 -10.81 5.56
N VAL A 153 13.44 -10.72 5.61
CA VAL A 153 14.21 -9.87 4.71
C VAL A 153 14.09 -10.36 3.27
N GLN A 154 13.89 -9.45 2.33
CA GLN A 154 14.03 -9.72 0.90
C GLN A 154 15.14 -8.87 0.32
N ASN A 155 16.33 -9.45 0.19
CA ASN A 155 17.48 -8.77 -0.39
C ASN A 155 17.23 -8.47 -1.88
N VAL A 156 17.19 -7.19 -2.22
CA VAL A 156 17.13 -6.71 -3.61
C VAL A 156 18.56 -6.38 -4.05
N GLU A 157 19.08 -7.13 -5.02
CA GLU A 157 20.47 -7.03 -5.50
C GLU A 157 20.77 -5.74 -6.30
N ILE A 158 19.78 -4.87 -6.47
CA ILE A 158 19.87 -3.59 -7.18
C ILE A 158 20.19 -2.47 -6.18
N SER A 159 21.03 -1.50 -6.56
CA SER A 159 21.28 -0.33 -5.72
C SER A 159 20.11 0.64 -5.72
N TRP A 160 19.93 1.39 -4.62
CA TRP A 160 18.87 2.38 -4.47
C TRP A 160 18.79 3.36 -5.65
N ASP A 161 19.92 3.95 -6.06
CA ASP A 161 19.96 4.88 -7.19
C ASP A 161 19.56 4.24 -8.53
N GLU A 162 19.88 2.95 -8.74
CA GLU A 162 19.52 2.23 -9.96
C GLU A 162 18.02 1.91 -10.01
N VAL A 163 17.43 1.43 -8.91
CA VAL A 163 15.97 1.19 -8.86
C VAL A 163 15.20 2.49 -9.01
N ILE A 164 15.58 3.56 -8.31
CA ILE A 164 14.89 4.85 -8.40
C ILE A 164 14.99 5.42 -9.82
N LYS A 165 16.15 5.30 -10.48
CA LYS A 165 16.31 5.72 -11.89
C LYS A 165 15.36 4.96 -12.83
N ASN A 166 15.21 3.65 -12.65
CA ASN A 166 14.35 2.81 -13.50
C ASN A 166 12.86 3.07 -13.25
N GLU A 167 12.47 3.36 -12.01
CA GLU A 167 11.08 3.66 -11.62
C GLU A 167 10.69 5.12 -11.90
N SER A 168 11.65 6.04 -11.99
CA SER A 168 11.45 7.46 -12.34
C SER A 168 11.34 7.73 -13.85
N VAL A 169 11.25 6.68 -14.67
CA VAL A 169 10.95 6.82 -16.10
C VAL A 169 9.54 7.39 -16.26
N VAL A 170 9.44 8.48 -17.03
CA VAL A 170 8.20 9.23 -17.24
C VAL A 170 7.09 8.31 -17.76
N GLY A 171 5.99 8.22 -17.00
CA GLY A 171 4.83 7.37 -17.31
C GLY A 171 4.79 6.01 -16.62
N VAL A 172 5.88 5.55 -15.97
CA VAL A 172 5.88 4.28 -15.21
C VAL A 172 5.13 4.42 -13.89
N ASN A 173 5.43 5.49 -13.13
CA ASN A 173 4.75 5.84 -11.89
C ASN A 173 3.98 7.14 -12.06
N LEU A 174 2.73 7.17 -11.61
CA LEU A 174 1.79 8.28 -11.74
C LEU A 174 1.24 8.71 -10.37
N VAL A 175 0.89 9.99 -10.29
CA VAL A 175 0.13 10.62 -9.19
C VAL A 175 -1.09 11.34 -9.76
N THR A 176 -2.09 11.62 -8.94
CA THR A 176 -3.25 12.41 -9.38
C THR A 176 -2.84 13.85 -9.70
N LYS A 177 -3.58 14.48 -10.61
CA LYS A 177 -3.38 15.87 -11.01
C LYS A 177 -3.74 16.86 -9.89
N SER A 178 -4.54 16.42 -8.92
CA SER A 178 -4.85 17.13 -7.67
C SER A 178 -3.77 16.98 -6.59
N ALA A 179 -2.80 16.07 -6.74
CA ALA A 179 -1.69 15.93 -5.80
C ALA A 179 -0.83 17.21 -5.71
N LYS A 180 -0.07 17.34 -4.62
CA LYS A 180 0.88 18.44 -4.41
C LYS A 180 1.87 18.54 -5.57
N SER A 181 2.23 19.76 -6.00
CA SER A 181 3.15 19.90 -7.14
C SER A 181 4.53 19.27 -6.91
N SER A 182 5.00 19.18 -5.66
CA SER A 182 6.25 18.49 -5.30
C SER A 182 6.22 16.97 -5.47
N TRP A 183 5.05 16.38 -5.73
CA TRP A 183 4.89 14.95 -6.06
C TRP A 183 4.96 14.69 -7.57
N LYS A 184 4.89 15.75 -8.39
CA LYS A 184 4.77 15.64 -9.85
C LYS A 184 6.12 15.86 -10.49
N SER A 185 6.45 15.06 -11.51
CA SER A 185 7.72 15.18 -12.22
C SER A 185 7.78 16.45 -13.06
N THR A 186 8.95 17.09 -13.08
CA THR A 186 9.30 18.16 -14.03
C THR A 186 10.36 17.71 -15.05
N ALA A 187 10.62 16.40 -15.12
CA ALA A 187 11.52 15.81 -16.11
C ALA A 187 11.05 16.10 -17.55
N LYS A 188 11.96 15.96 -18.52
CA LYS A 188 11.67 16.20 -19.93
C LYS A 188 10.51 15.31 -20.41
N GLY A 189 9.43 15.93 -20.87
CA GLY A 189 8.19 15.26 -21.28
C GLY A 189 7.12 15.15 -20.18
N ALA A 190 7.47 15.34 -18.91
CA ALA A 190 6.53 15.31 -17.78
C ALA A 190 5.95 16.69 -17.43
N TYR A 191 6.54 17.79 -17.88
CA TYR A 191 6.06 19.15 -17.59
C TYR A 191 6.33 20.12 -18.74
N ASN A 192 5.36 21.00 -19.02
CA ASN A 192 5.48 22.04 -20.02
C ASN A 192 5.76 23.41 -19.37
N TRP A 193 7.02 23.81 -19.44
CA TRP A 193 7.55 25.06 -18.88
C TRP A 193 7.03 26.35 -19.55
N SER A 194 6.41 26.26 -20.73
CA SER A 194 5.87 27.44 -21.45
C SER A 194 4.50 27.89 -20.95
N ASN A 195 3.70 26.96 -20.39
CA ASN A 195 2.35 27.23 -19.89
C ASN A 195 2.13 26.74 -18.44
N ASN A 196 3.19 26.23 -17.79
CA ASN A 196 3.20 25.70 -16.43
C ASN A 196 2.25 24.51 -16.18
N THR A 197 2.04 23.63 -17.17
CA THR A 197 1.12 22.48 -17.06
C THR A 197 1.83 21.12 -17.08
N TRP A 198 1.21 20.13 -16.43
CA TRP A 198 1.55 18.71 -16.61
C TRP A 198 0.61 18.07 -17.64
N PRO A 199 1.13 17.33 -18.64
CA PRO A 199 0.32 16.49 -19.52
C PRO A 199 -0.25 15.28 -18.76
N GLY A 200 -1.37 14.76 -19.24
CA GLY A 200 -2.00 13.56 -18.72
C GLY A 200 -1.31 12.27 -19.20
N PHE A 201 -1.40 11.21 -18.39
CA PHE A 201 -0.96 9.85 -18.67
C PHE A 201 -2.08 8.89 -18.24
N ASP A 202 -2.38 7.83 -18.99
CA ASP A 202 -3.58 6.98 -18.86
C ASP A 202 -4.92 7.76 -19.06
N SER A 203 -5.12 8.86 -18.33
CA SER A 203 -6.22 9.82 -18.49
C SER A 203 -5.73 11.26 -18.27
N ASN A 204 -6.64 12.23 -18.39
CA ASN A 204 -6.34 13.64 -18.11
C ASN A 204 -6.10 13.95 -16.61
N GLU A 205 -6.36 13.00 -15.72
CA GLU A 205 -6.32 13.15 -14.26
C GLU A 205 -5.07 12.57 -13.58
N TRP A 206 -4.24 11.86 -14.32
CA TRP A 206 -2.99 11.29 -13.82
C TRP A 206 -1.80 11.94 -14.53
N VAL A 207 -0.74 12.20 -13.76
CA VAL A 207 0.48 12.86 -14.24
C VAL A 207 1.70 12.11 -13.71
N ALA A 208 2.82 12.18 -14.42
CA ALA A 208 4.04 11.46 -14.03
C ALA A 208 4.53 11.86 -12.62
N ALA A 209 4.81 10.86 -11.79
CA ALA A 209 5.32 11.01 -10.44
C ALA A 209 6.79 11.48 -10.44
N GLY A 210 7.13 12.39 -9.53
CA GLY A 210 8.49 12.88 -9.34
C GLY A 210 9.38 11.89 -8.56
N GLU A 211 10.70 11.94 -8.80
CA GLU A 211 11.68 11.07 -8.15
C GLU A 211 11.56 11.07 -6.60
N SER A 212 11.29 12.23 -6.00
CA SER A 212 11.13 12.40 -4.55
C SER A 212 9.95 11.62 -3.95
N ILE A 213 8.80 11.58 -4.64
CA ILE A 213 7.64 10.83 -4.14
C ILE A 213 7.77 9.33 -4.44
N ILE A 214 8.49 8.96 -5.51
CA ILE A 214 8.86 7.58 -5.81
C ILE A 214 9.80 7.05 -4.72
N LYS A 215 10.87 7.79 -4.38
CA LYS A 215 11.77 7.52 -3.25
C LYS A 215 11.01 7.26 -1.95
N TYR A 216 10.08 8.15 -1.60
CA TYR A 216 9.24 7.98 -0.39
C TYR A 216 8.43 6.67 -0.41
N TYR A 217 7.74 6.37 -1.52
CA TYR A 217 6.86 5.20 -1.61
C TYR A 217 7.59 3.87 -1.84
N MET A 218 8.81 3.92 -2.36
CA MET A 218 9.67 2.74 -2.49
C MET A 218 10.40 2.41 -1.19
N ASP A 219 10.63 3.35 -0.27
CA ASP A 219 11.37 3.09 0.97
C ASP A 219 10.51 2.30 1.98
N PRO A 220 10.78 1.01 2.24
CA PRO A 220 9.90 0.20 3.07
C PRO A 220 9.85 0.68 4.53
N ARG A 221 10.89 1.38 4.98
CA ARG A 221 11.00 1.92 6.35
C ARG A 221 9.92 2.97 6.64
N ASN A 222 9.36 3.62 5.62
CA ASN A 222 8.25 4.56 5.78
C ASN A 222 6.94 3.88 6.18
N PHE A 223 6.81 2.56 5.97
CA PHE A 223 5.56 1.82 6.09
C PHE A 223 5.60 0.71 7.16
N LEU A 224 6.67 0.64 7.96
CA LEU A 224 6.76 -0.24 9.13
C LEU A 224 5.98 0.38 10.31
N ASP A 225 4.66 0.30 10.19
CA ASP A 225 3.66 0.61 11.23
C ASP A 225 2.50 -0.41 11.13
N SER A 226 1.67 -0.47 12.18
CA SER A 226 0.65 -1.53 12.34
C SER A 226 -0.45 -1.56 11.26
N THR A 227 -0.52 -0.56 10.38
CA THR A 227 -1.49 -0.43 9.28
C THR A 227 -0.82 -0.62 7.93
N ASN A 228 0.25 0.13 7.66
CA ASN A 228 0.87 0.19 6.33
C ASN A 228 1.78 -1.00 6.01
N ILE A 229 2.21 -1.79 7.01
CA ILE A 229 3.07 -2.96 6.80
C ILE A 229 2.36 -4.08 6.02
N PHE A 230 1.02 -4.08 5.98
CA PHE A 230 0.23 -5.06 5.25
C PHE A 230 0.49 -5.06 3.73
N GLN A 231 1.15 -4.04 3.16
CA GLN A 231 1.63 -4.10 1.78
C GLN A 231 2.75 -5.13 1.54
N PHE A 232 3.40 -5.58 2.61
CA PHE A 232 4.44 -6.61 2.63
C PHE A 232 3.92 -7.98 3.07
N LEU A 233 2.63 -8.13 3.38
CA LEU A 233 2.09 -9.42 3.82
C LEU A 233 2.16 -10.43 2.68
N GLY A 234 2.60 -11.65 2.96
CA GLY A 234 2.62 -12.73 1.97
C GLY A 234 1.21 -13.11 1.49
N HIS A 235 1.00 -13.14 0.18
CA HIS A 235 -0.29 -13.44 -0.44
C HIS A 235 -0.66 -14.93 -0.49
N GLY A 236 0.12 -15.83 0.14
CA GLY A 236 -0.13 -17.27 0.14
C GLY A 236 -1.29 -17.68 1.06
N TYR A 237 -2.08 -18.67 0.63
CA TYR A 237 -3.19 -19.21 1.43
C TYR A 237 -2.69 -20.11 2.58
N THR A 238 -3.12 -19.82 3.82
CA THR A 238 -2.94 -20.69 4.99
C THR A 238 -4.27 -21.02 5.65
N THR A 239 -4.66 -22.30 5.64
CA THR A 239 -6.00 -22.77 6.06
C THR A 239 -6.36 -22.57 7.53
N ARG A 240 -5.41 -22.14 8.37
CA ARG A 240 -5.60 -22.03 9.83
C ARG A 240 -5.88 -20.60 10.31
N GLU A 241 -5.31 -19.59 9.66
CA GLU A 241 -5.47 -18.17 10.02
C GLU A 241 -6.44 -17.44 9.07
N GLN A 242 -6.70 -18.02 7.91
CA GLN A 242 -7.45 -17.40 6.83
C GLN A 242 -8.77 -18.15 6.64
N ASN A 243 -9.87 -17.58 7.15
CA ASN A 243 -11.15 -18.26 7.33
C ASN A 243 -12.35 -17.38 6.91
N GLU A 244 -13.53 -17.99 6.90
CA GLU A 244 -14.80 -17.40 6.49
C GLU A 244 -15.15 -16.13 7.27
N GLU A 245 -14.84 -16.06 8.57
CA GLU A 245 -15.20 -14.91 9.40
C GLU A 245 -14.39 -13.67 9.06
N GLY A 246 -13.10 -13.81 8.76
CA GLY A 246 -12.30 -12.68 8.27
C GLY A 246 -12.83 -12.16 6.93
N VAL A 247 -13.33 -13.04 6.06
CA VAL A 247 -13.95 -12.65 4.78
C VAL A 247 -15.29 -11.94 5.05
N GLU A 248 -16.15 -12.48 5.93
CA GLU A 248 -17.39 -11.82 6.37
C GLU A 248 -17.13 -10.40 6.90
N LYS A 249 -16.07 -10.20 7.70
CA LYS A 249 -15.64 -8.88 8.20
C LYS A 249 -15.26 -7.91 7.07
N MET A 250 -14.55 -8.38 6.04
CA MET A 250 -14.11 -7.56 4.90
C MET A 250 -15.23 -7.18 3.93
N LEU A 251 -16.15 -8.11 3.65
CA LEU A 251 -17.20 -7.89 2.64
C LEU A 251 -18.37 -7.06 3.16
N LYS A 252 -18.51 -6.89 4.47
CA LYS A 252 -19.53 -6.06 5.10
C LYS A 252 -19.48 -4.63 4.55
N GLY A 253 -20.64 -3.98 4.39
CA GLY A 253 -20.76 -2.65 3.79
C GLY A 253 -20.44 -2.57 2.29
N THR A 254 -20.10 -3.69 1.65
CA THR A 254 -19.84 -3.78 0.20
C THR A 254 -20.96 -4.51 -0.52
N PHE A 255 -21.00 -4.41 -1.84
CA PHE A 255 -21.90 -5.19 -2.71
C PHE A 255 -21.74 -6.72 -2.61
N MET A 256 -20.68 -7.18 -1.94
CA MET A 256 -20.41 -8.60 -1.68
C MET A 256 -20.80 -9.05 -0.27
N GLU A 257 -21.39 -8.17 0.56
CA GLU A 257 -21.79 -8.52 1.93
C GLU A 257 -22.67 -9.78 1.94
N SER A 258 -22.17 -10.81 2.61
CA SER A 258 -22.83 -12.11 2.76
C SER A 258 -22.22 -12.84 3.96
N LYS A 259 -22.85 -13.95 4.37
CA LYS A 259 -22.33 -14.86 5.41
C LYS A 259 -22.00 -16.20 4.77
N SER A 260 -21.02 -16.92 5.31
CA SER A 260 -20.74 -18.27 4.83
C SER A 260 -21.93 -19.20 5.06
N SER A 261 -22.26 -20.01 4.05
CA SER A 261 -23.28 -21.05 4.18
C SER A 261 -22.89 -22.12 5.22
N VAL A 262 -21.60 -22.34 5.47
CA VAL A 262 -21.07 -23.36 6.42
C VAL A 262 -21.49 -23.08 7.87
N LYS A 263 -21.61 -21.80 8.27
CA LYS A 263 -22.06 -21.42 9.63
C LYS A 263 -23.53 -21.79 9.92
N THR A 264 -24.32 -22.15 8.90
CA THR A 264 -25.77 -22.43 9.07
C THR A 264 -26.03 -23.82 9.69
N THR A 265 -25.07 -24.75 9.59
CA THR A 265 -25.30 -26.17 9.91
C THR A 265 -25.12 -26.53 11.39
N THR A 266 -24.38 -25.74 12.17
CA THR A 266 -24.09 -26.01 13.59
C THR A 266 -25.04 -25.37 14.58
N ALA A 267 -25.89 -24.42 14.15
CA ALA A 267 -26.83 -23.73 15.02
C ALA A 267 -28.17 -24.47 15.24
N GLN A 268 -28.51 -25.47 14.40
CA GLN A 268 -29.82 -26.15 14.46
C GLN A 268 -29.82 -27.51 15.19
N THR A 269 -28.66 -28.10 15.50
CA THR A 269 -28.56 -29.36 16.26
C THR A 269 -28.49 -29.19 17.78
N ALA A 270 -28.36 -27.94 18.29
CA ALA A 270 -28.32 -27.65 19.72
C ALA A 270 -29.69 -27.31 20.35
N ALA A 271 -30.78 -27.34 19.56
CA ALA A 271 -32.10 -26.82 19.98
C ALA A 271 -33.26 -27.78 19.69
N SER A 272 -33.09 -29.09 19.93
CA SER A 272 -34.21 -30.05 19.97
C SER A 272 -33.90 -31.32 20.79
N SER A 273 -33.84 -31.17 22.12
CA SER A 273 -34.09 -32.29 23.03
C SER A 273 -34.65 -31.81 24.38
N THR A 274 -35.72 -32.47 24.83
CA THR A 274 -36.44 -32.33 26.12
C THR A 274 -37.34 -31.09 26.33
N GLN A 275 -38.66 -31.29 26.20
CA GLN A 275 -39.58 -31.26 27.37
C GLN A 275 -40.98 -31.84 27.06
N ALA A 276 -41.13 -33.13 27.37
CA ALA A 276 -42.32 -33.92 27.70
C ALA A 276 -41.73 -35.23 28.29
N GLU A 277 -42.13 -35.85 29.40
CA GLU A 277 -43.26 -35.74 30.34
C GLU A 277 -42.76 -36.32 31.71
N SER A 278 -43.41 -36.24 32.89
CA SER A 278 -44.65 -35.61 33.36
C SER A 278 -44.62 -35.39 34.90
N THR A 279 -45.77 -35.54 35.57
CA THR A 279 -46.02 -35.47 37.02
C THR A 279 -45.35 -36.58 37.85
N LYS A 280 -44.74 -36.21 38.99
CA LYS A 280 -44.40 -37.14 40.07
C LYS A 280 -45.64 -37.60 40.84
N THR A 281 -45.72 -38.90 41.14
CA THR A 281 -46.50 -39.45 42.26
C THR A 281 -45.56 -40.24 43.17
N GLU A 282 -45.71 -40.08 44.48
CA GLU A 282 -44.83 -40.67 45.50
C GLU A 282 -45.08 -42.17 45.71
N ILE A 283 -44.01 -42.97 45.86
CA ILE A 283 -44.01 -44.18 46.69
C ILE A 283 -42.72 -44.19 47.54
N LYS A 284 -42.85 -44.60 48.80
CA LYS A 284 -41.81 -44.58 49.85
C LYS A 284 -41.09 -45.94 50.00
N GLN A 285 -39.94 -45.88 50.70
CA GLN A 285 -39.21 -46.98 51.35
C GLN A 285 -38.53 -47.99 50.39
N THR A 286 -37.38 -48.61 50.72
CA THR A 286 -36.76 -48.84 52.04
C THR A 286 -35.22 -48.64 52.02
N GLU A 287 -34.60 -48.70 53.21
CA GLU A 287 -33.23 -48.31 53.59
C GLU A 287 -32.10 -49.32 53.25
N ASN A 288 -30.89 -49.03 53.77
CA ASN A 288 -29.69 -49.89 53.98
C ASN A 288 -28.60 -49.88 52.87
N THR A 289 -27.30 -49.63 53.14
CA THR A 289 -26.56 -49.28 54.39
C THR A 289 -25.32 -48.43 54.06
N GLN A 290 -24.79 -47.70 55.05
CA GLN A 290 -23.49 -46.99 55.03
C GLN A 290 -22.27 -47.92 54.84
N ALA A 291 -21.19 -47.37 54.27
CA ALA A 291 -19.86 -47.35 54.91
C ALA A 291 -18.91 -46.37 54.18
N GLU A 292 -18.39 -45.37 54.90
CA GLU A 292 -17.18 -44.63 54.50
C GLU A 292 -15.93 -45.43 54.87
N ILE A 293 -14.79 -45.17 54.22
CA ILE A 293 -13.47 -45.03 54.86
C ILE A 293 -12.59 -44.14 53.95
N LYS A 294 -11.77 -43.29 54.57
CA LYS A 294 -10.81 -42.37 53.92
C LYS A 294 -9.36 -42.84 54.17
N GLN A 295 -8.42 -42.24 53.42
CA GLN A 295 -6.95 -42.27 53.62
C GLN A 295 -6.28 -43.64 53.32
N ALA A 296 -4.99 -43.72 52.95
CA ALA A 296 -3.92 -42.71 52.94
C ALA A 296 -3.01 -42.80 51.69
N GLU A 297 -2.04 -41.89 51.58
CA GLU A 297 -1.08 -41.74 50.48
C GLU A 297 0.19 -42.61 50.62
N SER A 298 1.01 -42.58 49.55
CA SER A 298 2.44 -42.94 49.47
C SER A 298 2.80 -44.45 49.37
N SER A 299 3.93 -44.86 48.77
CA SER A 299 4.80 -44.31 47.69
C SER A 299 5.86 -45.38 47.34
N GLN A 300 6.43 -45.35 46.12
CA GLN A 300 7.60 -46.15 45.66
C GLN A 300 7.40 -47.68 45.56
N ALA A 301 8.08 -48.43 44.68
CA ALA A 301 8.76 -48.08 43.41
C ALA A 301 9.07 -49.39 42.64
N VAL A 302 8.99 -49.38 41.31
CA VAL A 302 9.80 -50.24 40.43
C VAL A 302 10.16 -49.46 39.17
N VAL A 303 11.46 -49.31 38.90
CA VAL A 303 12.00 -48.80 37.63
C VAL A 303 12.59 -49.98 36.88
N THR A 304 12.15 -50.22 35.64
CA THR A 304 12.85 -51.11 34.71
C THR A 304 12.87 -50.52 33.30
N GLN A 305 13.96 -50.78 32.59
CA GLN A 305 14.31 -50.15 31.31
C GLN A 305 13.47 -50.68 30.14
N ALA A 306 13.29 -49.86 29.11
CA ALA A 306 12.92 -50.32 27.77
C ALA A 306 13.68 -49.53 26.69
N GLN A 307 14.46 -50.23 25.86
CA GLN A 307 15.10 -49.67 24.68
C GLN A 307 14.24 -49.92 23.41
N LYS A 308 13.89 -48.82 22.73
CA LYS A 308 14.19 -48.58 21.31
C LYS A 308 13.88 -49.69 20.26
N SER A 309 12.82 -49.49 19.46
CA SER A 309 12.84 -49.70 17.99
C SER A 309 11.57 -49.10 17.32
N THR A 310 11.68 -47.94 16.65
CA THR A 310 11.65 -47.75 15.18
C THR A 310 10.27 -47.76 14.50
N TYR A 311 9.94 -46.70 13.74
CA TYR A 311 9.56 -46.81 12.32
C TYR A 311 9.86 -45.52 11.52
N THR A 312 10.55 -45.74 10.41
CA THR A 312 10.91 -44.90 9.23
C THR A 312 10.28 -43.53 8.97
N LYS A 313 11.14 -42.58 8.55
CA LYS A 313 10.85 -41.56 7.52
C LYS A 313 11.70 -41.86 6.28
N SER A 314 11.11 -41.82 5.08
CA SER A 314 11.81 -42.09 3.81
C SER A 314 12.46 -40.83 3.23
N THR A 315 13.56 -40.99 2.50
CA THR A 315 14.32 -39.93 1.84
C THR A 315 14.90 -40.43 0.51
N SER A 316 14.76 -39.66 -0.56
CA SER A 316 15.52 -39.77 -1.82
C SER A 316 16.47 -38.55 -1.89
N VAL A 317 17.80 -38.71 -1.85
CA VAL A 317 18.69 -38.98 -3.02
C VAL A 317 18.44 -37.98 -4.17
N GLY A 318 19.39 -37.16 -4.66
CA GLY A 318 20.80 -36.94 -4.29
C GLY A 318 21.68 -36.75 -5.55
N PHE A 319 22.62 -35.80 -5.56
CA PHE A 319 23.74 -35.79 -6.52
C PHE A 319 24.99 -35.09 -5.97
N SER A 320 26.14 -35.34 -6.60
CA SER A 320 27.48 -35.35 -5.99
C SER A 320 28.38 -34.14 -6.25
N THR A 321 29.29 -33.91 -5.30
CA THR A 321 30.52 -33.09 -5.44
C THR A 321 31.59 -33.77 -6.29
N VAL A 322 32.38 -33.01 -7.06
CA VAL A 322 33.70 -33.44 -7.58
C VAL A 322 34.70 -32.27 -7.57
N ASP A 323 35.80 -32.49 -6.85
CA ASP A 323 37.17 -31.95 -6.86
C ASP A 323 37.59 -30.61 -7.52
N SER A 324 38.46 -29.91 -6.78
CA SER A 324 39.42 -28.90 -7.27
C SER A 324 40.71 -29.55 -7.81
N PRO A 325 41.61 -28.74 -8.37
CA PRO A 325 43.02 -28.86 -7.98
C PRO A 325 43.68 -27.53 -7.57
N ASP A 326 44.57 -27.60 -6.59
CA ASP A 326 45.58 -26.58 -6.27
C ASP A 326 46.55 -26.36 -7.48
N ASN A 327 47.46 -25.39 -7.58
CA ASN A 327 48.19 -24.52 -6.64
C ASN A 327 48.80 -23.37 -7.52
N GLU A 328 49.10 -22.13 -7.12
CA GLU A 328 50.28 -21.73 -6.33
C GLU A 328 50.33 -20.20 -6.05
N LYS A 329 50.96 -19.79 -4.93
CA LYS A 329 51.68 -18.52 -4.64
C LYS A 329 50.96 -17.14 -4.57
N ILE A 330 50.59 -16.78 -3.34
CA ILE A 330 51.19 -15.69 -2.52
C ILE A 330 52.04 -14.62 -3.25
N ILE A 331 51.64 -13.34 -3.17
CA ILE A 331 52.40 -12.18 -2.60
C ILE A 331 51.38 -11.17 -2.02
N GLU A 332 51.64 -10.60 -0.83
CA GLU A 332 50.90 -9.47 -0.24
C GLU A 332 51.42 -8.11 -0.75
N ASP A 333 50.55 -7.13 -1.00
CA ASP A 333 50.78 -5.74 -0.54
C ASP A 333 49.55 -4.81 -0.64
N LYS A 334 49.54 -3.76 0.20
CA LYS A 334 48.59 -2.61 0.21
C LYS A 334 49.38 -1.31 -0.10
N PRO A 335 48.75 -0.13 -0.28
CA PRO A 335 47.55 0.25 -1.04
C PRO A 335 47.87 1.47 -1.98
N ASN A 336 46.83 2.23 -2.40
CA ASN A 336 46.86 3.52 -3.14
C ASN A 336 47.26 3.54 -4.62
N SER A 337 46.33 3.98 -5.49
CA SER A 337 46.33 5.36 -6.05
C SER A 337 45.20 5.56 -7.08
N ALA A 338 44.83 6.82 -7.33
CA ALA A 338 43.78 7.19 -8.28
C ALA A 338 44.28 7.34 -9.73
N LYS A 339 43.38 7.07 -10.69
CA LYS A 339 43.24 7.68 -12.04
C LYS A 339 41.95 7.11 -12.68
N GLU A 340 40.88 7.84 -12.97
CA GLU A 340 40.64 8.95 -13.92
C GLU A 340 40.47 8.54 -15.41
N TYR A 341 39.26 8.82 -15.95
CA TYR A 341 38.79 8.74 -17.35
C TYR A 341 38.78 7.34 -18.03
N VAL A 342 37.82 7.00 -18.91
CA VAL A 342 37.32 7.74 -20.09
C VAL A 342 35.79 7.63 -20.28
N ARG A 343 35.15 8.74 -20.72
CA ARG A 343 33.79 8.74 -21.30
C ARG A 343 33.84 8.40 -22.79
N VAL A 344 32.85 7.69 -23.31
CA VAL A 344 32.62 7.53 -24.76
C VAL A 344 31.32 8.21 -25.17
N ASP A 345 31.42 9.12 -26.15
CA ASP A 345 30.33 9.96 -26.63
C ASP A 345 29.45 9.26 -27.69
N ALA A 346 28.23 9.79 -27.88
CA ALA A 346 27.27 9.30 -28.86
C ALA A 346 27.62 9.72 -30.31
N PRO A 347 27.30 8.90 -31.34
CA PRO A 347 27.50 9.28 -32.73
C PRO A 347 26.46 10.29 -33.24
N ILE A 348 26.95 11.25 -34.03
CA ILE A 348 26.16 12.28 -34.72
C ILE A 348 25.57 11.71 -36.04
N ALA A 349 24.35 12.12 -36.38
CA ALA A 349 23.70 11.77 -37.65
C ALA A 349 24.17 12.65 -38.83
N PRO A 350 24.34 12.09 -40.04
CA PRO A 350 24.52 12.88 -41.26
C PRO A 350 23.17 13.25 -41.91
N SER A 351 23.14 14.40 -42.59
CA SER A 351 21.98 14.95 -43.28
C SER A 351 22.03 14.71 -44.80
N ASN A 352 20.86 14.60 -45.45
CA ASN A 352 20.66 14.98 -46.85
C ASN A 352 19.17 15.17 -47.21
N LYS A 353 18.89 15.76 -48.37
CA LYS A 353 17.63 16.47 -48.72
C LYS A 353 16.95 15.90 -49.98
N LYS A 354 15.64 16.19 -50.15
CA LYS A 354 14.80 16.12 -51.38
C LYS A 354 14.42 14.69 -51.87
N ASP A 355 13.28 14.43 -52.53
CA ASP A 355 12.07 15.23 -52.88
C ASP A 355 10.86 14.29 -53.22
N VAL A 356 9.63 14.68 -52.82
CA VAL A 356 8.34 14.64 -53.60
C VAL A 356 7.60 13.30 -53.97
N SER A 357 6.36 13.15 -53.44
CA SER A 357 5.14 12.48 -54.04
C SER A 357 5.16 10.95 -54.30
N GLU A 358 4.06 10.17 -54.45
CA GLU A 358 2.60 10.30 -54.23
C GLU A 358 1.94 8.87 -54.25
N ILE A 359 0.66 8.76 -53.84
CA ILE A 359 -0.34 7.70 -54.24
C ILE A 359 -0.23 6.25 -53.67
N SER A 360 -1.37 5.75 -53.16
CA SER A 360 -1.71 4.35 -52.77
C SER A 360 -2.56 3.67 -53.88
N PRO A 361 -3.24 2.51 -53.69
CA PRO A 361 -3.07 1.33 -52.82
C PRO A 361 -3.05 0.02 -53.68
N VAL A 362 -3.24 -1.17 -53.07
CA VAL A 362 -4.19 -2.27 -53.50
C VAL A 362 -3.92 -3.60 -52.76
N GLU A 363 -5.04 -4.24 -52.38
CA GLU A 363 -5.38 -5.65 -52.01
C GLU A 363 -4.50 -6.80 -52.58
N GLU A 364 -4.56 -8.08 -52.15
CA GLU A 364 -5.15 -8.86 -51.03
C GLU A 364 -4.68 -10.34 -51.22
N THR A 365 -4.57 -11.19 -50.17
CA THR A 365 -4.96 -12.66 -50.12
C THR A 365 -4.29 -13.51 -49.00
N THR A 366 -5.08 -13.78 -47.95
CA THR A 366 -5.41 -15.10 -47.32
C THR A 366 -4.41 -16.21 -46.92
N VAL A 367 -4.69 -16.77 -45.71
CA VAL A 367 -4.42 -18.11 -45.10
C VAL A 367 -3.05 -18.37 -44.42
N GLY A 368 -3.10 -18.71 -43.12
CA GLY A 368 -1.97 -19.30 -42.38
C GLY A 368 -2.14 -19.36 -40.86
N ASP A 369 -3.10 -20.14 -40.35
CA ASP A 369 -3.38 -20.26 -38.91
C ASP A 369 -2.27 -21.04 -38.16
N LYS A 370 -1.56 -20.36 -37.23
CA LYS A 370 -0.75 -20.97 -36.16
C LYS A 370 -0.70 -20.08 -34.91
N ASP A 371 -1.33 -20.58 -33.85
CA ASP A 371 -1.16 -20.11 -32.48
C ASP A 371 0.32 -20.17 -32.04
N SER A 372 0.87 -19.01 -31.69
CA SER A 372 2.20 -18.81 -31.09
C SER A 372 2.24 -17.40 -30.51
N GLY A 373 2.28 -17.28 -29.18
CA GLY A 373 2.32 -15.97 -28.52
C GLY A 373 3.60 -15.17 -28.84
N PRO A 374 3.52 -13.83 -29.00
CA PRO A 374 4.71 -13.00 -29.13
C PRO A 374 5.43 -12.92 -27.76
N GLY A 375 6.74 -13.13 -27.64
CA GLY A 375 7.76 -13.13 -28.69
C GLY A 375 8.23 -11.71 -28.97
N TYR A 376 8.97 -11.13 -28.02
CA TYR A 376 9.56 -9.80 -28.17
C TYR A 376 10.95 -9.90 -28.82
N MET A 377 11.15 -9.14 -29.89
CA MET A 377 12.45 -8.87 -30.54
C MET A 377 12.69 -7.36 -30.55
N GLU A 378 13.96 -6.96 -30.63
CA GLU A 378 14.44 -5.67 -30.13
C GLU A 378 14.42 -4.50 -31.14
N THR A 379 14.03 -3.31 -30.64
CA THR A 379 14.25 -1.93 -31.15
C THR A 379 13.97 -1.55 -32.62
N ALA A 380 12.99 -0.65 -32.81
CA ALA A 380 13.16 0.59 -33.58
C ALA A 380 12.09 1.67 -33.23
N ALA A 381 12.54 2.94 -33.19
CA ALA A 381 11.79 4.20 -33.30
C ALA A 381 10.39 4.39 -32.65
N THR A 382 10.40 5.26 -31.62
CA THR A 382 9.29 6.00 -30.98
C THR A 382 7.99 6.21 -31.79
N THR A 383 6.91 5.62 -31.31
CA THR A 383 5.54 6.18 -31.38
C THR A 383 4.88 6.11 -30.00
N VAL A 384 4.10 7.13 -29.65
CA VAL A 384 3.48 7.26 -28.32
C VAL A 384 2.35 6.23 -28.19
N TYR A 385 2.43 5.38 -27.17
CA TYR A 385 1.37 4.44 -26.81
C TYR A 385 0.33 5.17 -25.93
N GLU A 386 -0.76 5.64 -26.54
CA GLU A 386 -1.91 6.18 -25.79
C GLU A 386 -2.80 5.02 -25.29
N SER A 387 -2.58 4.60 -24.05
CA SER A 387 -3.62 3.92 -23.27
C SER A 387 -4.76 4.90 -23.09
N THR A 388 -5.91 4.64 -23.72
CA THR A 388 -7.08 5.52 -23.59
C THR A 388 -8.04 4.90 -22.59
N THR A 389 -8.28 5.53 -21.44
CA THR A 389 -9.14 4.95 -20.39
C THR A 389 -10.59 5.43 -20.49
N GLU A 390 -11.54 4.51 -20.62
CA GLU A 390 -13.00 4.80 -20.53
C GLU A 390 -13.68 4.20 -19.29
N PHE A 391 -12.95 3.44 -18.48
CA PHE A 391 -13.45 2.83 -17.24
C PHE A 391 -12.44 3.02 -16.11
N ASN A 392 -12.15 4.28 -15.84
CA ASN A 392 -11.81 4.72 -14.49
C ASN A 392 -13.04 5.48 -13.98
N ASP A 393 -13.23 5.50 -12.66
CA ASP A 393 -13.94 6.63 -12.07
C ASP A 393 -13.18 7.90 -12.52
N THR A 394 -13.87 8.91 -13.06
CA THR A 394 -13.19 10.10 -13.60
C THR A 394 -12.50 10.91 -12.50
N GLU A 395 -12.71 10.57 -11.22
CA GLU A 395 -11.96 11.10 -10.08
C GLU A 395 -10.81 10.16 -9.62
N HIS A 396 -10.87 8.85 -9.97
CA HIS A 396 -9.94 7.82 -9.51
C HIS A 396 -9.62 6.77 -10.59
N GLY A 397 -8.36 6.78 -11.06
CA GLY A 397 -7.74 5.59 -11.63
C GLY A 397 -7.63 4.46 -10.60
N PRO A 398 -7.16 3.25 -11.00
CA PRO A 398 -7.24 2.06 -10.15
C PRO A 398 -6.65 2.30 -8.76
N GLY A 399 -7.52 2.29 -7.76
CA GLY A 399 -7.14 2.15 -6.36
C GLY A 399 -7.06 3.40 -5.48
N VAL A 400 -7.89 4.43 -5.69
CA VAL A 400 -8.16 5.45 -4.67
C VAL A 400 -9.66 5.56 -4.43
N VAL A 401 -10.09 5.55 -3.16
CA VAL A 401 -11.50 5.69 -2.78
C VAL A 401 -11.71 7.03 -2.08
N ASN A 402 -11.97 8.11 -2.84
CA ASN A 402 -12.55 9.31 -2.24
C ASN A 402 -14.05 9.08 -2.05
N ILE A 403 -14.51 9.07 -0.80
CA ILE A 403 -15.82 8.51 -0.43
C ILE A 403 -16.93 9.56 -0.30
N ASP A 404 -16.66 10.80 -0.71
CA ASP A 404 -17.55 11.94 -0.50
C ASP A 404 -18.69 12.06 -1.53
N SER A 405 -18.68 11.23 -2.59
CA SER A 405 -19.72 11.16 -3.64
C SER A 405 -20.82 10.13 -3.35
N ILE A 406 -21.49 10.24 -2.19
CA ILE A 406 -22.74 9.53 -1.89
C ILE A 406 -23.80 10.49 -1.35
N LYS A 407 -24.51 11.15 -2.27
CA LYS A 407 -25.87 11.66 -2.05
C LYS A 407 -26.77 11.10 -3.16
N GLU A 408 -28.04 10.89 -2.80
CA GLU A 408 -29.13 10.39 -3.66
C GLU A 408 -29.01 8.94 -4.15
N SER A 409 -29.54 8.00 -3.34
CA SER A 409 -30.70 7.16 -3.70
C SER A 409 -30.79 5.92 -2.79
N LEU A 410 -31.57 6.05 -1.71
CA LEU A 410 -32.06 4.92 -0.93
C LEU A 410 -33.59 4.88 -1.07
N ASN A 411 -34.13 3.86 -1.75
CA ASN A 411 -35.47 3.31 -1.53
C ASN A 411 -35.71 2.08 -2.44
N SER A 412 -36.38 1.05 -1.87
CA SER A 412 -36.89 -0.16 -2.55
C SER A 412 -35.82 -1.20 -2.95
N ALA A 413 -36.00 -2.53 -2.78
CA ALA A 413 -37.14 -3.30 -2.27
C ALA A 413 -36.69 -4.65 -1.65
N GLU A 414 -37.61 -5.35 -0.97
CA GLU A 414 -37.41 -6.66 -0.33
C GLU A 414 -37.78 -7.86 -1.23
N ASN A 415 -37.32 -9.06 -0.81
CA ASN A 415 -37.87 -10.41 -1.04
C ASN A 415 -37.87 -11.06 -2.46
N ILE A 416 -37.36 -12.30 -2.55
CA ILE A 416 -38.19 -13.54 -2.59
C ILE A 416 -37.31 -14.82 -2.41
N HIS A 417 -37.96 -15.96 -2.16
CA HIS A 417 -37.51 -17.18 -1.48
C HIS A 417 -37.10 -18.37 -2.40
N ALA A 418 -36.68 -19.47 -1.75
CA ALA A 418 -36.66 -20.90 -2.19
C ALA A 418 -35.40 -21.44 -2.92
N SER A 419 -34.91 -22.69 -2.76
CA SER A 419 -34.84 -23.73 -1.70
C SER A 419 -34.67 -25.12 -2.36
N SER A 420 -33.66 -25.91 -2.00
CA SER A 420 -33.78 -27.39 -1.88
C SER A 420 -32.53 -28.10 -1.31
N GLU A 421 -32.82 -29.00 -0.37
CA GLU A 421 -32.18 -30.29 -0.02
C GLU A 421 -30.64 -30.42 0.12
N ALA A 422 -30.23 -30.89 1.30
CA ALA A 422 -28.85 -31.21 1.66
C ALA A 422 -28.68 -32.71 1.95
N THR A 423 -27.54 -33.28 1.53
CA THR A 423 -27.10 -34.63 1.91
C THR A 423 -25.86 -34.53 2.78
N LEU A 424 -25.91 -35.10 3.98
CA LEU A 424 -24.75 -35.14 4.89
C LEU A 424 -23.65 -36.03 4.29
N SER A 425 -22.47 -35.46 4.08
CA SER A 425 -21.24 -36.21 3.79
C SER A 425 -20.08 -35.66 4.61
N THR A 426 -19.19 -36.55 5.03
CA THR A 426 -18.00 -36.22 5.82
C THR A 426 -17.12 -35.22 5.07
N GLU A 427 -16.89 -34.05 5.64
CA GLU A 427 -16.20 -32.95 4.97
C GLU A 427 -14.78 -33.33 4.54
N ASN A 428 -14.59 -33.43 3.23
CA ASN A 428 -13.26 -33.36 2.62
C ASN A 428 -12.82 -31.90 2.67
N ALA A 429 -11.73 -31.58 3.38
CA ALA A 429 -11.21 -30.21 3.52
C ALA A 429 -10.87 -29.52 2.18
N ASN A 430 -10.73 -30.31 1.09
CA ASN A 430 -10.47 -29.83 -0.27
C ASN A 430 -11.73 -29.74 -1.15
N ALA A 431 -12.93 -29.96 -0.60
CA ALA A 431 -14.17 -29.75 -1.34
C ALA A 431 -14.43 -28.25 -1.56
N LEU A 432 -14.82 -27.91 -2.79
CA LEU A 432 -15.41 -26.62 -3.12
C LEU A 432 -16.85 -26.60 -2.59
N SER A 433 -17.29 -25.46 -2.08
CA SER A 433 -18.71 -25.23 -1.79
C SER A 433 -19.52 -25.18 -3.10
N ASN A 434 -20.85 -25.24 -3.00
CA ASN A 434 -21.73 -24.93 -4.13
C ASN A 434 -21.80 -23.42 -4.45
N GLY A 435 -20.94 -22.58 -3.84
CA GLY A 435 -20.70 -21.18 -4.22
C GLY A 435 -21.95 -20.30 -4.14
N THR A 436 -22.75 -20.44 -3.09
CA THR A 436 -24.02 -19.69 -2.95
C THR A 436 -23.83 -18.26 -2.46
N THR A 437 -22.72 -17.97 -1.78
CA THR A 437 -22.41 -16.65 -1.21
C THR A 437 -21.04 -16.16 -1.66
N TYR A 438 -20.78 -14.85 -1.62
CA TYR A 438 -19.45 -14.32 -2.00
C TYR A 438 -18.36 -14.78 -1.04
N VAL A 439 -18.67 -14.94 0.25
CA VAL A 439 -17.76 -15.53 1.24
C VAL A 439 -17.31 -16.91 0.78
N ASP A 440 -18.26 -17.80 0.46
CA ASP A 440 -17.95 -19.16 0.05
C ASP A 440 -17.20 -19.19 -1.30
N MET A 441 -17.59 -18.36 -2.27
CA MET A 441 -16.87 -18.19 -3.56
C MET A 441 -15.42 -17.74 -3.36
N ILE A 442 -15.14 -16.86 -2.39
CA ILE A 442 -13.79 -16.34 -2.11
C ILE A 442 -12.94 -17.38 -1.37
N MET A 443 -13.52 -18.15 -0.44
CA MET A 443 -12.81 -19.26 0.21
C MET A 443 -12.48 -20.38 -0.79
N ASP A 444 -13.38 -20.68 -1.72
CA ASP A 444 -13.13 -21.62 -2.81
C ASP A 444 -12.11 -21.10 -3.83
N ALA A 445 -12.12 -19.80 -4.10
CA ALA A 445 -11.09 -19.13 -4.90
C ALA A 445 -9.71 -19.23 -4.23
N ALA A 446 -9.61 -19.06 -2.91
CA ALA A 446 -8.38 -19.23 -2.16
C ALA A 446 -7.84 -20.66 -2.22
N LYS A 447 -8.68 -21.67 -1.94
CA LYS A 447 -8.33 -23.09 -2.10
C LYS A 447 -7.83 -23.43 -3.51
N SER A 448 -8.49 -22.89 -4.55
CA SER A 448 -8.20 -23.20 -5.96
C SER A 448 -6.95 -22.50 -6.50
N SER A 449 -6.64 -21.30 -6.01
CA SER A 449 -5.53 -20.47 -6.50
C SER A 449 -4.26 -20.61 -5.67
N GLY A 450 -4.38 -20.95 -4.38
CA GLY A 450 -3.33 -20.84 -3.38
C GLY A 450 -3.13 -19.42 -2.84
N VAL A 451 -4.06 -18.49 -3.10
CA VAL A 451 -3.99 -17.08 -2.70
C VAL A 451 -4.84 -16.83 -1.46
N ASN A 452 -4.35 -16.00 -0.55
CA ASN A 452 -5.03 -15.58 0.67
C ASN A 452 -6.44 -15.00 0.36
N PRO A 453 -7.54 -15.50 0.97
CA PRO A 453 -8.91 -15.06 0.70
C PRO A 453 -9.14 -13.59 1.05
N TYR A 454 -8.39 -13.03 2.00
CA TYR A 454 -8.46 -11.63 2.37
C TYR A 454 -7.78 -10.73 1.32
N VAL A 455 -6.70 -11.21 0.68
CA VAL A 455 -6.08 -10.55 -0.48
C VAL A 455 -7.06 -10.58 -1.67
N ILE A 456 -7.71 -11.72 -1.91
CA ILE A 456 -8.77 -11.85 -2.93
C ILE A 456 -9.90 -10.84 -2.65
N ALA A 457 -10.42 -10.78 -1.42
CA ALA A 457 -11.47 -9.84 -1.04
C ALA A 457 -11.03 -8.37 -1.20
N ALA A 458 -9.82 -8.01 -0.78
CA ALA A 458 -9.26 -6.67 -0.98
C ALA A 458 -9.19 -6.31 -2.47
N MET A 459 -8.70 -7.21 -3.32
CA MET A 459 -8.65 -7.00 -4.77
C MET A 459 -10.04 -6.84 -5.38
N LEU A 460 -11.00 -7.70 -5.03
CA LEU A 460 -12.36 -7.60 -5.55
C LEU A 460 -13.04 -6.26 -5.19
N ILE A 461 -12.80 -5.75 -3.97
CA ILE A 461 -13.30 -4.43 -3.53
C ILE A 461 -12.57 -3.30 -4.26
N GLN A 462 -11.27 -3.44 -4.50
CA GLN A 462 -10.44 -2.47 -5.23
C GLN A 462 -10.88 -2.35 -6.71
N GLU A 463 -11.06 -3.48 -7.38
CA GLU A 463 -11.37 -3.54 -8.82
C GLU A 463 -12.81 -3.12 -9.16
N GLN A 464 -13.76 -3.38 -8.25
CA GLN A 464 -15.20 -3.15 -8.49
C GLN A 464 -15.79 -1.98 -7.69
N GLY A 465 -15.00 -1.41 -6.77
CA GLY A 465 -15.44 -0.46 -5.78
C GLY A 465 -16.39 -1.08 -4.74
N VAL A 466 -16.60 -0.37 -3.62
CA VAL A 466 -17.49 -0.80 -2.53
C VAL A 466 -18.92 -1.08 -3.01
N LYS A 467 -19.41 -0.34 -4.01
CA LYS A 467 -20.77 -0.48 -4.57
C LYS A 467 -20.91 -1.54 -5.66
N GLY A 468 -19.82 -2.04 -6.26
CA GLY A 468 -19.88 -3.06 -7.31
C GLY A 468 -20.73 -2.68 -8.54
N SER A 469 -20.71 -1.42 -8.95
CA SER A 469 -21.57 -0.90 -10.03
C SER A 469 -20.94 -0.97 -11.43
N SER A 470 -19.81 -1.65 -11.59
CA SER A 470 -19.11 -1.78 -12.88
C SER A 470 -19.90 -2.60 -13.89
N GLY A 471 -19.85 -2.20 -15.16
CA GLY A 471 -20.43 -2.96 -16.28
C GLY A 471 -19.86 -4.39 -16.37
N LEU A 472 -18.59 -4.58 -15.98
CA LEU A 472 -17.89 -5.87 -15.98
C LEU A 472 -18.50 -6.92 -15.03
N ILE A 473 -19.25 -6.51 -14.01
CA ILE A 473 -19.91 -7.42 -13.05
C ILE A 473 -21.44 -7.30 -13.02
N SER A 474 -22.00 -6.45 -13.89
CA SER A 474 -23.45 -6.24 -14.04
C SER A 474 -24.24 -7.52 -14.37
N GLY A 475 -23.60 -8.53 -14.94
CA GLY A 475 -24.25 -9.72 -15.48
C GLY A 475 -24.98 -9.49 -16.81
N SER A 476 -24.90 -8.28 -17.38
CA SER A 476 -25.41 -7.99 -18.72
C SER A 476 -24.70 -8.87 -19.76
N GLY A 477 -25.45 -9.63 -20.55
CA GLY A 477 -24.90 -10.65 -21.46
C GLY A 477 -24.46 -11.95 -20.79
N GLY A 478 -24.70 -12.13 -19.48
CA GLY A 478 -24.46 -13.38 -18.76
C GLY A 478 -23.00 -13.71 -18.44
N ILE A 479 -22.07 -12.78 -18.71
CA ILE A 479 -20.63 -12.91 -18.43
C ILE A 479 -20.23 -11.92 -17.32
N TYR A 480 -19.26 -12.32 -16.49
CA TYR A 480 -18.73 -11.53 -15.39
C TYR A 480 -17.20 -11.47 -15.43
N ASN A 481 -16.61 -10.33 -15.09
CA ASN A 481 -15.17 -10.15 -14.92
C ASN A 481 -14.89 -9.32 -13.66
N PHE A 482 -14.76 -10.01 -12.52
CA PHE A 482 -14.59 -9.39 -11.20
C PHE A 482 -13.18 -8.82 -10.93
N PHE A 483 -12.19 -9.17 -11.75
CA PHE A 483 -10.79 -8.81 -11.57
C PHE A 483 -10.29 -7.82 -12.65
N ASN A 484 -11.19 -7.27 -13.47
CA ASN A 484 -10.87 -6.36 -14.59
C ASN A 484 -9.81 -6.92 -15.57
N ILE A 485 -9.67 -8.25 -15.68
CA ILE A 485 -8.62 -8.89 -16.49
C ILE A 485 -8.89 -8.60 -17.98
N GLU A 486 -7.87 -8.13 -18.69
CA GLU A 486 -7.96 -7.63 -20.08
C GLU A 486 -8.92 -6.45 -20.29
N ALA A 487 -9.37 -5.77 -19.21
CA ALA A 487 -10.24 -4.60 -19.29
C ALA A 487 -9.44 -3.30 -19.47
N TYR A 488 -8.88 -3.10 -20.66
CA TYR A 488 -8.32 -1.82 -21.11
C TYR A 488 -9.00 -1.37 -22.41
N LYS A 489 -9.12 -0.06 -22.66
CA LYS A 489 -9.68 0.44 -23.93
C LYS A 489 -8.59 0.49 -24.99
N SER A 490 -8.98 0.17 -26.22
CA SER A 490 -8.09 -0.01 -27.37
C SER A 490 -8.81 0.45 -28.63
N GLY A 491 -8.36 1.55 -29.22
CA GLY A 491 -9.07 2.22 -30.31
C GLY A 491 -10.47 2.65 -29.89
N SER A 492 -11.50 2.23 -30.64
CA SER A 492 -12.91 2.45 -30.31
C SER A 492 -13.50 1.42 -29.33
N GLN A 493 -12.77 0.36 -28.96
CA GLN A 493 -13.30 -0.65 -28.04
C GLN A 493 -13.16 -0.19 -26.60
N SER A 494 -14.29 -0.08 -25.91
CA SER A 494 -14.36 0.30 -24.51
C SER A 494 -13.82 -0.81 -23.58
N ALA A 495 -13.23 -0.45 -22.43
CA ALA A 495 -12.54 -1.41 -21.57
C ALA A 495 -13.49 -2.50 -21.03
N THR A 496 -14.74 -2.13 -20.70
CA THR A 496 -15.79 -3.10 -20.32
C THR A 496 -16.09 -4.08 -21.45
N SER A 497 -16.21 -3.61 -22.69
CA SER A 497 -16.44 -4.50 -23.85
C SER A 497 -15.29 -5.50 -24.01
N ARG A 498 -14.05 -5.03 -23.88
CA ARG A 498 -12.85 -5.88 -24.02
C ARG A 498 -12.75 -6.93 -22.90
N GLY A 499 -12.88 -6.50 -21.65
CA GLY A 499 -12.82 -7.38 -20.48
C GLY A 499 -13.94 -8.43 -20.46
N LEU A 500 -15.16 -8.09 -20.90
CA LEU A 500 -16.24 -9.07 -21.05
C LEU A 500 -16.01 -10.02 -22.23
N ALA A 501 -15.48 -9.55 -23.37
CA ALA A 501 -15.17 -10.42 -24.51
C ALA A 501 -14.10 -11.47 -24.17
N TRP A 502 -13.06 -11.07 -23.44
CA TRP A 502 -12.04 -12.02 -22.96
C TRP A 502 -12.60 -12.98 -21.90
N ALA A 503 -13.36 -12.48 -20.91
CA ALA A 503 -14.00 -13.32 -19.88
C ALA A 503 -15.02 -14.32 -20.46
N GLY A 504 -15.70 -13.96 -21.55
CA GLY A 504 -16.70 -14.77 -22.25
C GLY A 504 -16.14 -15.78 -23.25
N SER A 505 -14.82 -15.85 -23.43
CA SER A 505 -14.15 -16.72 -24.40
C SER A 505 -12.99 -17.51 -23.79
N GLY A 506 -12.56 -18.59 -24.47
CA GLY A 506 -11.47 -19.46 -24.00
C GLY A 506 -11.87 -20.48 -22.93
N ASN A 507 -10.90 -21.30 -22.53
CA ASN A 507 -11.05 -22.46 -21.65
C ASN A 507 -10.08 -22.47 -20.45
N SER A 508 -9.15 -21.51 -20.37
CA SER A 508 -8.24 -21.34 -19.23
C SER A 508 -8.94 -20.61 -18.07
N TYR A 509 -8.50 -20.90 -16.84
CA TYR A 509 -8.97 -20.24 -15.62
C TYR A 509 -10.51 -20.27 -15.45
N LEU A 510 -11.14 -21.42 -15.73
CA LEU A 510 -12.61 -21.61 -15.65
C LEU A 510 -13.45 -20.74 -16.60
N ARG A 511 -12.84 -20.12 -17.63
CA ARG A 511 -13.59 -19.45 -18.69
C ARG A 511 -14.41 -20.45 -19.55
N PRO A 512 -15.55 -20.04 -20.13
CA PRO A 512 -16.16 -18.72 -20.03
C PRO A 512 -16.75 -18.45 -18.64
N TRP A 513 -16.58 -17.23 -18.14
CA TRP A 513 -17.03 -16.77 -16.83
C TRP A 513 -18.52 -16.43 -16.80
N ASN A 514 -19.33 -17.44 -17.11
CA ASN A 514 -20.79 -17.33 -17.18
C ASN A 514 -21.51 -17.42 -15.82
N THR A 515 -20.76 -17.39 -14.71
CA THR A 515 -21.27 -17.25 -13.35
C THR A 515 -20.32 -16.40 -12.51
N LYS A 516 -20.84 -15.76 -11.46
CA LYS A 516 -20.02 -15.00 -10.48
C LYS A 516 -18.92 -15.87 -9.87
N ALA A 517 -19.27 -17.09 -9.45
CA ALA A 517 -18.34 -18.05 -8.87
C ALA A 517 -17.17 -18.38 -9.83
N LYS A 518 -17.45 -18.66 -11.11
CA LYS A 518 -16.38 -18.90 -12.11
C LYS A 518 -15.49 -17.67 -12.31
N SER A 519 -16.07 -16.47 -12.34
CA SER A 519 -15.31 -15.22 -12.49
C SER A 519 -14.39 -14.95 -11.31
N ILE A 520 -14.88 -15.18 -10.08
CA ILE A 520 -14.10 -14.97 -8.85
C ILE A 520 -13.02 -16.05 -8.69
N ILE A 521 -13.36 -17.32 -8.81
CA ILE A 521 -12.40 -18.44 -8.70
C ILE A 521 -11.39 -18.38 -9.85
N GLY A 522 -11.86 -18.18 -11.08
CA GLY A 522 -11.03 -18.06 -12.27
C GLY A 522 -10.09 -16.87 -12.25
N GLY A 523 -10.58 -15.69 -11.87
CA GLY A 523 -9.75 -14.49 -11.70
C GLY A 523 -8.71 -14.66 -10.60
N ALA A 524 -9.04 -15.30 -9.48
CA ALA A 524 -8.07 -15.64 -8.44
C ALA A 524 -7.02 -16.67 -8.93
N MET A 525 -7.41 -17.66 -9.74
CA MET A 525 -6.46 -18.60 -10.35
C MET A 525 -5.52 -17.90 -11.35
N PHE A 526 -6.03 -16.95 -12.14
CA PHE A 526 -5.22 -16.09 -13.02
C PHE A 526 -4.24 -15.26 -12.18
N TYR A 527 -4.73 -14.59 -11.13
CA TYR A 527 -3.91 -13.76 -10.26
C TYR A 527 -2.80 -14.57 -9.56
N GLY A 528 -3.16 -15.68 -8.91
CA GLY A 528 -2.21 -16.55 -8.22
C GLY A 528 -1.16 -17.16 -9.15
N SER A 529 -1.50 -17.39 -10.41
CA SER A 529 -0.58 -17.95 -11.40
C SER A 529 0.37 -16.91 -12.01
N ASN A 530 -0.13 -15.71 -12.35
CA ASN A 530 0.69 -14.69 -13.00
C ASN A 530 1.51 -13.83 -12.02
N TYR A 531 1.06 -13.67 -10.77
CA TYR A 531 1.69 -12.80 -9.77
C TYR A 531 2.35 -13.59 -8.64
N VAL A 532 1.55 -14.29 -7.83
CA VAL A 532 2.02 -14.91 -6.58
C VAL A 532 3.06 -16.02 -6.84
N LYS A 533 2.83 -16.87 -7.85
CA LYS A 533 3.79 -17.91 -8.27
C LYS A 533 4.99 -17.37 -9.05
N SER A 534 4.93 -16.13 -9.54
CA SER A 534 5.99 -15.43 -10.28
C SER A 534 6.90 -14.58 -9.38
N GLY A 535 6.84 -14.76 -8.05
CA GLY A 535 7.61 -13.98 -7.08
C GLY A 535 7.04 -12.59 -6.77
N GLN A 536 5.90 -12.20 -7.33
CA GLN A 536 5.18 -10.96 -7.00
C GLN A 536 4.13 -11.24 -5.90
N ASN A 537 4.59 -11.75 -4.76
CA ASN A 537 3.77 -12.33 -3.70
C ASN A 537 3.39 -11.36 -2.56
N THR A 538 3.58 -10.05 -2.75
CA THR A 538 3.15 -8.97 -1.87
C THR A 538 2.61 -7.79 -2.70
N PHE A 539 1.80 -6.90 -2.13
CA PHE A 539 1.32 -5.71 -2.85
C PHE A 539 2.47 -4.80 -3.31
N TYR A 540 3.54 -4.72 -2.51
CA TYR A 540 4.76 -4.00 -2.89
C TYR A 540 5.43 -4.60 -4.14
N LEU A 541 5.66 -5.92 -4.18
CA LEU A 541 6.30 -6.58 -5.34
C LEU A 541 5.39 -6.62 -6.57
N LYS A 542 4.06 -6.63 -6.37
CA LYS A 542 3.04 -6.43 -7.41
C LYS A 542 3.11 -5.02 -8.03
N LYS A 543 3.47 -3.99 -7.26
CA LYS A 543 3.61 -2.60 -7.73
C LYS A 543 4.94 -2.31 -8.43
N PHE A 544 6.06 -2.76 -7.88
CA PHE A 544 7.40 -2.37 -8.35
C PHE A 544 8.14 -3.49 -9.10
N ASN A 545 7.86 -4.76 -8.78
CA ASN A 545 8.53 -5.94 -9.33
C ASN A 545 10.07 -5.83 -9.38
N VAL A 546 10.68 -5.70 -8.19
CA VAL A 546 12.14 -5.58 -8.05
C VAL A 546 12.86 -6.92 -7.83
N LEU A 547 12.11 -8.01 -7.59
CA LEU A 547 12.64 -9.36 -7.34
C LEU A 547 12.33 -10.39 -8.44
N GLY A 548 11.33 -10.16 -9.29
CA GLY A 548 11.00 -11.09 -10.37
C GLY A 548 12.11 -11.23 -11.41
N GLU A 549 11.96 -12.21 -12.30
CA GLU A 549 12.91 -12.42 -13.41
C GLU A 549 12.91 -11.20 -14.36
N ASN A 550 11.72 -10.79 -14.81
CA ASN A 550 11.51 -9.62 -15.66
C ASN A 550 11.28 -8.34 -14.83
N LYS A 551 12.32 -7.86 -14.15
CA LYS A 551 12.25 -6.69 -13.24
C LYS A 551 11.68 -5.44 -13.93
N TYR A 552 10.92 -4.64 -13.19
CA TYR A 552 10.22 -3.43 -13.67
C TYR A 552 9.19 -3.66 -14.80
N LYS A 553 8.92 -4.91 -15.18
CA LYS A 553 7.83 -5.30 -16.10
C LYS A 553 6.76 -6.05 -15.30
N HIS A 554 5.59 -6.25 -15.91
CA HIS A 554 4.45 -6.91 -15.24
C HIS A 554 4.13 -6.28 -13.87
N GLN A 555 4.25 -4.95 -13.78
CA GLN A 555 3.75 -4.17 -12.66
C GLN A 555 2.23 -4.03 -12.83
N TYR A 556 1.47 -4.25 -11.75
CA TYR A 556 0.00 -4.28 -11.82
C TYR A 556 -0.64 -2.90 -11.99
N MET A 557 0.03 -1.84 -11.56
CA MET A 557 -0.54 -0.49 -11.49
C MET A 557 0.50 0.62 -11.62
N THR A 558 0.09 1.72 -12.24
CA THR A 558 0.87 2.94 -12.45
C THR A 558 0.79 3.90 -11.25
N ASN A 559 -0.31 3.90 -10.49
CA ASN A 559 -0.47 4.69 -9.26
C ASN A 559 0.62 4.38 -8.22
N ILE A 560 1.43 5.37 -7.86
CA ILE A 560 2.54 5.21 -6.90
C ILE A 560 2.07 4.84 -5.49
N GLU A 561 0.86 5.27 -5.08
CA GLU A 561 0.31 5.01 -3.75
C GLU A 561 -0.32 3.61 -3.62
N GLY A 562 -0.46 2.89 -4.74
CA GLY A 562 -1.32 1.70 -4.84
C GLY A 562 -0.97 0.58 -3.88
N ALA A 563 0.32 0.24 -3.72
CA ALA A 563 0.75 -0.81 -2.79
C ALA A 563 0.39 -0.50 -1.32
N LYS A 564 0.61 0.76 -0.90
CA LYS A 564 0.21 1.23 0.43
C LYS A 564 -1.31 1.16 0.59
N SER A 565 -2.08 1.68 -0.38
CA SER A 565 -3.54 1.72 -0.31
C SER A 565 -4.16 0.31 -0.25
N GLU A 566 -3.66 -0.65 -1.04
CA GLU A 566 -4.11 -2.04 -0.98
C GLU A 566 -3.72 -2.72 0.35
N GLY A 567 -2.51 -2.49 0.85
CA GLY A 567 -2.06 -2.98 2.15
C GLY A 567 -2.93 -2.43 3.31
N ALA A 568 -3.17 -1.12 3.32
CA ALA A 568 -4.00 -0.47 4.33
C ALA A 568 -5.48 -0.89 4.24
N MET A 569 -5.98 -1.22 3.04
CA MET A 569 -7.29 -1.86 2.86
C MET A 569 -7.31 -3.28 3.44
N LEU A 570 -6.28 -4.10 3.17
CA LEU A 570 -6.15 -5.44 3.75
C LEU A 570 -6.06 -5.41 5.28
N SER A 571 -5.38 -4.41 5.87
CA SER A 571 -5.37 -4.22 7.33
C SER A 571 -6.77 -4.02 7.93
N ARG A 572 -7.79 -3.60 7.16
CA ARG A 572 -9.18 -3.47 7.67
C ARG A 572 -9.85 -4.82 7.94
N ALA A 573 -9.35 -5.92 7.38
CA ALA A 573 -9.83 -7.27 7.67
C ALA A 573 -9.64 -7.65 9.15
N TYR A 574 -8.69 -6.99 9.81
CA TYR A 574 -8.18 -7.36 11.13
C TYR A 574 -8.46 -6.26 12.17
N SER A 575 -9.22 -6.59 13.20
CA SER A 575 -9.23 -5.80 14.44
C SER A 575 -7.86 -5.80 15.10
N GLU A 576 -7.65 -4.93 16.09
CA GLU A 576 -6.44 -5.00 16.92
C GLU A 576 -6.30 -6.34 17.70
N GLU A 577 -7.38 -7.11 17.87
CA GLU A 577 -7.33 -8.46 18.43
C GLU A 577 -6.92 -9.50 17.37
N ASP A 578 -7.52 -9.45 16.17
CA ASP A 578 -7.18 -10.35 15.06
C ASP A 578 -5.70 -10.21 14.65
N LYS A 579 -5.15 -8.99 14.76
CA LYS A 579 -3.72 -8.70 14.51
C LYS A 579 -2.77 -9.43 15.47
N LYS A 580 -3.22 -9.99 16.60
CA LYS A 580 -2.37 -10.81 17.48
C LYS A 580 -2.10 -12.22 16.93
N GLY A 581 -2.71 -12.61 15.80
CA GLY A 581 -2.38 -13.85 15.11
C GLY A 581 -0.97 -13.85 14.49
N ASN A 582 -0.59 -14.97 13.88
CA ASN A 582 0.66 -15.05 13.13
C ASN A 582 0.52 -14.31 11.78
N PHE A 583 1.46 -13.43 11.48
CA PHE A 583 1.59 -12.80 10.17
C PHE A 583 3.05 -12.92 9.70
N THR A 584 3.28 -12.98 8.40
CA THR A 584 4.65 -13.02 7.84
C THR A 584 4.78 -11.96 6.76
N PHE A 585 5.58 -10.94 7.07
CA PHE A 585 5.82 -9.80 6.20
C PHE A 585 7.16 -9.97 5.50
N TYR A 586 7.15 -9.91 4.18
CA TYR A 586 8.31 -10.02 3.31
C TYR A 586 8.73 -8.61 2.89
N ILE A 587 9.78 -8.09 3.52
CA ILE A 587 10.15 -6.68 3.48
C ILE A 587 11.42 -6.52 2.62
N PRO A 588 11.33 -5.81 1.48
CA PRO A 588 12.50 -5.52 0.64
C PRO A 588 13.57 -4.72 1.37
N VAL A 589 14.83 -5.03 1.05
CA VAL A 589 16.01 -4.26 1.45
C VAL A 589 16.88 -4.09 0.21
N TYR A 590 17.10 -2.85 -0.22
CA TYR A 590 17.93 -2.52 -1.37
C TYR A 590 19.40 -2.37 -0.97
N ARG A 591 20.32 -2.61 -1.92
CA ARG A 591 21.72 -2.23 -1.75
C ARG A 591 21.84 -0.70 -1.76
N ASP A 592 22.84 -0.17 -1.04
CA ASP A 592 23.21 1.26 -1.10
C ASP A 592 22.07 2.25 -0.73
N MET A 593 21.14 1.84 0.14
CA MET A 593 20.06 2.73 0.62
C MET A 593 20.59 3.92 1.44
N PRO A 594 19.89 5.08 1.40
CA PRO A 594 20.22 6.22 2.25
C PRO A 594 20.10 5.85 3.74
N GLU A 595 20.97 6.42 4.57
CA GLU A 595 21.07 6.12 6.01
C GLU A 595 19.73 6.33 6.74
N VAL A 596 19.03 7.41 6.41
CA VAL A 596 17.70 7.75 6.93
C VAL A 596 16.59 7.40 5.94
N PRO A 597 15.36 7.14 6.42
CA PRO A 597 14.20 6.99 5.54
C PRO A 597 13.92 8.23 4.69
N GLU A 598 13.55 8.02 3.43
CA GLU A 598 13.19 9.10 2.50
C GLU A 598 11.95 9.86 2.99
N THR A 599 11.99 11.19 2.98
CA THR A 599 10.90 12.03 3.50
C THR A 599 9.86 12.34 2.44
N MET A 600 8.57 12.37 2.80
CA MET A 600 7.51 12.73 1.86
C MET A 600 7.65 14.20 1.42
N PRO A 601 7.72 14.49 0.10
CA PRO A 601 7.70 15.87 -0.39
C PRO A 601 6.37 16.57 -0.04
N ASN A 602 6.43 17.81 0.45
CA ASN A 602 5.25 18.52 0.97
C ASN A 602 4.95 19.88 0.31
N GLY A 603 5.88 20.40 -0.49
CA GLY A 603 5.78 21.69 -1.19
C GLY A 603 4.66 21.73 -2.24
N ASP A 604 4.09 22.91 -2.48
CA ASP A 604 2.96 23.07 -3.39
C ASP A 604 2.92 24.46 -4.07
N GLY A 605 2.15 24.58 -5.15
CA GLY A 605 2.14 25.76 -6.04
C GLY A 605 2.99 25.56 -7.30
N ASN A 606 3.29 26.62 -8.05
CA ASN A 606 4.03 26.52 -9.32
C ASN A 606 5.47 25.97 -9.08
N PRO A 607 5.90 24.88 -9.74
CA PRO A 607 7.26 24.34 -9.64
C PRO A 607 8.30 25.08 -10.50
N ASN A 608 7.91 26.11 -11.25
CA ASN A 608 8.78 26.73 -12.23
C ASN A 608 9.92 27.54 -11.58
N ASN A 609 11.07 26.88 -11.44
CA ASN A 609 12.33 27.37 -10.88
C ASN A 609 13.31 27.86 -11.97
N ARG A 610 12.86 28.16 -13.20
CA ARG A 610 13.76 28.61 -14.28
C ARG A 610 13.95 30.13 -14.29
N LEU A 611 15.09 30.58 -14.82
CA LEU A 611 15.28 31.97 -15.21
C LEU A 611 14.60 32.27 -16.57
N SER A 612 14.08 33.49 -16.72
CA SER A 612 13.66 34.07 -18.01
C SER A 612 14.76 34.93 -18.64
N SER A 613 15.70 35.43 -17.83
CA SER A 613 16.93 36.06 -18.30
C SER A 613 18.07 35.96 -17.28
N LEU A 614 19.30 35.91 -17.78
CA LEU A 614 20.54 36.05 -17.03
C LEU A 614 21.53 36.91 -17.83
N SER A 615 22.12 37.92 -17.21
CA SER A 615 23.15 38.76 -17.81
C SER A 615 24.08 39.37 -16.76
N VAL A 616 25.27 39.81 -17.18
CA VAL A 616 26.20 40.53 -16.32
C VAL A 616 26.44 41.92 -16.92
N SER A 617 26.22 42.98 -16.14
CA SER A 617 26.29 44.34 -16.65
C SER A 617 27.70 44.68 -17.18
N GLY A 618 27.80 44.93 -18.48
CA GLY A 618 29.06 45.25 -19.16
C GLY A 618 29.86 44.06 -19.70
N TYR A 619 29.41 42.82 -19.50
CA TYR A 619 30.14 41.61 -19.88
C TYR A 619 29.23 40.55 -20.52
N SER A 620 29.79 39.78 -21.45
CA SER A 620 29.12 38.62 -22.04
C SER A 620 29.31 37.37 -21.19
N ILE A 621 28.26 36.54 -21.10
CA ILE A 621 28.34 35.17 -20.61
C ILE A 621 28.36 34.20 -21.79
N GLU A 622 29.11 33.10 -21.65
CA GLU A 622 29.30 32.09 -22.69
C GLU A 622 28.87 30.69 -22.20
N PRO A 623 27.98 29.98 -22.92
CA PRO A 623 27.22 30.45 -24.09
C PRO A 623 26.23 31.56 -23.71
N GLY A 624 25.60 32.20 -24.70
CA GLY A 624 24.49 33.12 -24.44
C GLY A 624 23.35 32.45 -23.65
N PHE A 625 22.58 33.24 -22.90
CA PHE A 625 21.57 32.71 -21.99
C PHE A 625 20.55 31.80 -22.68
N SER A 626 20.28 30.65 -22.04
CA SER A 626 19.16 29.76 -22.32
C SER A 626 18.60 29.25 -21.00
N SER A 627 17.27 29.19 -20.86
CA SER A 627 16.62 28.72 -19.63
C SER A 627 16.92 27.25 -19.31
N ASP A 628 17.26 26.45 -20.32
CA ASP A 628 17.71 25.05 -20.23
C ASP A 628 19.23 24.89 -20.00
N ASN A 629 20.02 25.99 -19.98
CA ASN A 629 21.45 25.92 -19.66
C ASN A 629 21.75 26.47 -18.26
N TYR A 630 22.42 25.64 -17.46
CA TYR A 630 22.71 25.87 -16.05
C TYR A 630 24.17 26.22 -15.75
N SER A 631 25.05 26.25 -16.76
CA SER A 631 26.46 26.60 -16.58
C SER A 631 26.95 27.60 -17.63
N TYR A 632 27.62 28.64 -17.16
CA TYR A 632 28.10 29.75 -17.98
C TYR A 632 29.57 30.04 -17.66
N THR A 633 30.29 30.63 -18.59
CA THR A 633 31.62 31.22 -18.37
C THR A 633 31.51 32.74 -18.49
N LEU A 634 32.15 33.45 -17.56
CA LEU A 634 32.30 34.90 -17.56
C LEU A 634 33.80 35.24 -17.58
N ASN A 635 34.26 35.80 -18.70
CA ASN A 635 35.65 36.25 -18.84
C ASN A 635 35.77 37.71 -18.35
N LEU A 636 36.61 37.96 -17.34
CA LEU A 636 36.83 39.27 -16.73
C LEU A 636 38.31 39.68 -16.79
N PRO A 637 38.64 40.98 -16.89
CA PRO A 637 39.98 41.48 -16.57
C PRO A 637 40.36 41.23 -15.09
N SER A 638 41.65 41.05 -14.80
CA SER A 638 42.17 40.75 -13.45
C SER A 638 41.81 41.79 -12.39
N ASN A 639 41.65 43.06 -12.79
CA ASN A 639 41.37 44.20 -11.90
C ASN A 639 39.88 44.37 -11.51
N ILE A 640 38.97 43.50 -11.97
CA ILE A 640 37.55 43.60 -11.64
C ILE A 640 37.26 42.93 -10.29
N SER A 641 36.87 43.74 -9.30
CA SER A 641 36.49 43.29 -7.95
C SER A 641 34.98 43.26 -7.69
N ASN A 642 34.15 43.76 -8.61
CA ASN A 642 32.70 43.80 -8.47
C ASN A 642 32.02 43.57 -9.83
N ILE A 643 30.94 42.81 -9.84
CA ILE A 643 30.05 42.62 -10.99
C ILE A 643 28.60 42.86 -10.58
N ASN A 644 27.72 43.17 -11.53
CA ASN A 644 26.29 43.23 -11.30
C ASN A 644 25.59 42.19 -12.18
N ILE A 645 24.92 41.22 -11.56
CA ILE A 645 24.24 40.09 -12.22
C ILE A 645 22.74 40.38 -12.26
N ASN A 646 22.18 40.59 -13.45
CA ASN A 646 20.74 40.70 -13.63
C ASN A 646 20.18 39.31 -13.95
N ALA A 647 19.46 38.73 -12.98
CA ALA A 647 18.80 37.44 -13.10
C ALA A 647 17.30 37.62 -12.80
N ILE A 648 16.43 37.19 -13.71
CA ILE A 648 14.97 37.31 -13.58
C ILE A 648 14.35 35.91 -13.68
N SER A 649 13.47 35.54 -12.77
CA SER A 649 12.74 34.28 -12.79
C SER A 649 11.73 34.22 -13.96
N SER A 650 11.33 33.01 -14.35
CA SER A 650 10.23 32.78 -15.30
C SER A 650 8.87 32.88 -14.65
N ASP A 651 8.73 32.45 -13.38
CA ASP A 651 7.53 32.68 -12.58
C ASP A 651 7.72 33.84 -11.61
N VAL A 652 6.68 34.66 -11.46
CA VAL A 652 6.69 35.86 -10.60
C VAL A 652 6.67 35.54 -9.10
N ASN A 653 6.26 34.33 -8.71
CA ASN A 653 6.25 33.86 -7.32
C ASN A 653 7.52 33.07 -6.96
N ALA A 654 8.40 32.82 -7.93
CA ALA A 654 9.72 32.27 -7.66
C ALA A 654 10.67 33.36 -7.12
N SER A 655 11.58 32.97 -6.23
CA SER A 655 12.59 33.87 -5.66
C SER A 655 13.97 33.56 -6.25
N VAL A 656 14.81 34.59 -6.39
CA VAL A 656 16.16 34.49 -6.97
C VAL A 656 17.18 35.02 -5.95
N VAL A 657 18.21 34.22 -5.67
CA VAL A 657 19.36 34.57 -4.81
C VAL A 657 20.63 34.47 -5.65
N GLY A 658 21.61 35.36 -5.42
CA GLY A 658 22.87 35.41 -6.19
C GLY A 658 22.88 36.41 -7.35
N GLY A 659 21.78 37.14 -7.57
CA GLY A 659 21.74 38.33 -8.44
C GLY A 659 22.13 39.62 -7.71
N GLY A 660 22.20 40.72 -8.46
CA GLY A 660 22.57 42.05 -7.98
C GLY A 660 24.08 42.31 -7.99
N ASN A 661 24.52 43.28 -7.19
CA ASN A 661 25.95 43.60 -7.04
C ASN A 661 26.65 42.53 -6.19
N ILE A 662 27.63 41.85 -6.80
CA ILE A 662 28.45 40.81 -6.16
C ILE A 662 29.90 41.30 -6.11
N GLU A 663 30.47 41.35 -4.90
CA GLU A 663 31.90 41.55 -4.68
C GLU A 663 32.65 40.24 -4.96
N LEU A 664 33.69 40.31 -5.80
CA LEU A 664 34.49 39.18 -6.26
C LEU A 664 35.87 39.16 -5.58
N LYS A 665 36.09 38.21 -4.69
CA LYS A 665 37.40 37.95 -4.10
C LYS A 665 38.30 37.26 -5.11
N ASN A 666 39.61 37.39 -4.94
CA ASN A 666 40.59 36.79 -5.85
C ASN A 666 40.57 35.24 -5.86
N SER A 667 39.93 34.62 -4.87
CA SER A 667 39.65 33.19 -4.76
C SER A 667 38.46 32.71 -5.60
N ASP A 668 37.60 33.61 -6.06
CA ASP A 668 36.26 33.24 -6.52
C ASP A 668 36.28 32.75 -7.97
N SER A 669 36.14 31.43 -8.11
CA SER A 669 36.03 30.73 -9.40
C SER A 669 34.61 30.70 -9.97
N THR A 670 33.61 31.01 -9.15
CA THR A 670 32.19 30.74 -9.45
C THR A 670 31.27 31.64 -8.66
N VAL A 671 30.17 32.10 -9.28
CA VAL A 671 29.00 32.67 -8.60
C VAL A 671 27.77 31.84 -8.95
N ASP A 672 27.05 31.39 -7.92
CA ASP A 672 25.83 30.60 -8.07
C ASP A 672 24.58 31.47 -7.91
N ILE A 673 23.68 31.37 -8.88
CA ILE A 673 22.34 31.93 -8.85
C ILE A 673 21.37 30.80 -8.53
N ILE A 674 20.67 30.89 -7.39
CA ILE A 674 19.70 29.90 -6.93
C ILE A 674 18.30 30.47 -7.14
N VAL A 675 17.51 29.79 -7.96
CA VAL A 675 16.09 30.09 -8.13
C VAL A 675 15.29 29.09 -7.29
N THR A 676 14.38 29.57 -6.45
CA THR A 676 13.47 28.74 -5.65
C THR A 676 12.03 28.99 -6.11
N ALA A 677 11.36 27.98 -6.63
CA ALA A 677 9.97 28.06 -7.06
C ALA A 677 9.00 28.17 -5.88
N GLN A 678 7.72 28.45 -6.16
CA GLN A 678 6.67 28.59 -5.15
C GLN A 678 6.53 27.32 -4.28
N ASN A 679 6.70 26.14 -4.88
CA ASN A 679 6.65 24.86 -4.18
C ASN A 679 7.96 24.47 -3.48
N GLY A 680 8.96 25.34 -3.46
CA GLY A 680 10.26 25.11 -2.81
C GLY A 680 11.27 24.31 -3.62
N THR A 681 10.95 23.83 -4.83
CA THR A 681 11.99 23.23 -5.70
C THR A 681 13.02 24.29 -6.07
N LYS A 682 14.29 23.88 -6.15
CA LYS A 682 15.42 24.76 -6.42
C LYS A 682 16.12 24.37 -7.70
N GLU A 683 16.63 25.37 -8.41
CA GLU A 683 17.47 25.23 -9.57
C GLU A 683 18.71 26.11 -9.42
N LYS A 684 19.85 25.67 -9.96
CA LYS A 684 21.13 26.37 -9.78
C LYS A 684 21.79 26.70 -11.11
N TYR A 685 21.88 27.99 -11.40
CA TYR A 685 22.62 28.52 -12.54
C TYR A 685 24.01 28.98 -12.07
N SER A 686 25.08 28.36 -12.55
CA SER A 686 26.46 28.66 -12.12
C SER A 686 27.21 29.48 -13.16
N ILE A 687 27.76 30.64 -12.78
CA ILE A 687 28.66 31.45 -13.61
C ILE A 687 30.10 31.20 -13.17
N ASN A 688 30.86 30.46 -13.98
CA ASN A 688 32.28 30.22 -13.80
C ASN A 688 33.07 31.48 -14.19
N ILE A 689 33.83 32.06 -13.27
CA ILE A 689 34.63 33.26 -13.49
C ILE A 689 36.02 32.86 -13.99
N LYS A 690 36.42 33.40 -15.13
CA LYS A 690 37.79 33.35 -15.62
C LYS A 690 38.36 34.76 -15.63
N ARG A 691 39.36 35.01 -14.78
CA ARG A 691 40.12 36.26 -14.83
C ARG A 691 41.27 36.09 -15.84
N GLY A 692 41.35 36.98 -16.82
CA GLY A 692 42.56 37.14 -17.63
C GLY A 692 43.68 37.72 -16.76
N ASN A 693 44.95 37.41 -17.10
CA ASN A 693 46.12 37.97 -16.43
C ASN A 693 46.18 39.49 -16.60
#